data_AF-A0A9P6PMY0-F1
#
_entry.id   AF-A0A9P6PMY0-F1
#
_cell.length_a   1.000
_cell.length_b   1.000
_cell.length_c   1.000
_cell.angle_alpha   90.00
_cell.angle_beta   90.00
_cell.angle_gamma   90.00
#
_symmetry.space_group_name_H-M   'P 1'
#
loop_
_entity.id
_entity.type
_entity.pdbx_description
1 polymer ?
#
loop_
_entity_poly.entity_id
_entity_poly.type
_entity_poly.pdbx_seq_one_letter_code
_entity_poly.pdbx_strand_id
1 'polypeptide(L)'
;MDLVRHCSVAVGHTTARVLVPDALADSTAGKPVPFESPPEYSSTVGGPSPSKKTSIGPVFLVPAALETLVGSGAYGAVYKARWGGQQVAAKTLFPSQSDLHEKAIQKEISVLQRLRHRHIIQFYRTHEQGGRTYLIMDFAEKGSLASVINTKSGGGGQDLSLDWPTKMRLAHEMARGLEYIHHEGVLHCDLKSANVLLTPYMEVKLADFGLAQVWQSMSTSASMSNSSAEGTLRWMAPELFSDKPKYSSKSDMYALGMVMWEMAANCTRPFQDQPNDYVVPTFVKNGGREILPNDTPAQYRELVEQFWRQDPAQRPNASEVVLLVHDEPTEEGGAVDEDCSAISFSSSTDGSMLGQGQGHDDVEGMLHNLAIAENQKPGYVGRLPQTDDLVVSFFSMQAQQGDVDAQLFLGWMYSHGRDGVDKSVEDSLCWYRQAAKRGNATAQLALARIYEQGQGVEPSDVEAVTWYRKAADRGNAEAQFSLGRLYDHGRGVKEDNANAARWYRRAADQGQVDAQIKMGSWCSLGLGVEQSDVEAANWYRKAALQGNATGQLNFGYMYHVGQGLEKDNVKAVAWYRKAAEQGGADAQLNLGVMYYHGNGVEQSHAQATALYRQAAEQGNLKAQLCLSTMYEGGLGVEQDYVEAISWLRRAAEQGHHEAQHYFAGMYVMGLGVEQNYVEAVFWLLKAALQGNAAAQSQLGSMYASGAGVKQSDIVAVRWYKKAVAQGDVLAMFNLGCFYNHGRGVEQSYVAALAWHRMATDHGDEMSPRNIGHMYEVGQVVEQSIVEAVKWYLVAAERGDVRAQILVSKAFFDGRGVKKNMAEASKWRRKAAEQIDVGAQL
;
A
#
# COMPACT_ATOMS: atom_id res chain seq x y z
N MET A 1 -7.99 -25.47 -5.20
CA MET A 1 -8.72 -25.68 -3.93
C MET A 1 -8.41 -24.59 -2.89
N ASP A 2 -7.21 -24.02 -2.84
CA ASP A 2 -6.89 -22.97 -1.84
C ASP A 2 -7.58 -21.61 -2.06
N LEU A 3 -7.98 -21.25 -3.29
CA LEU A 3 -8.79 -20.03 -3.54
C LEU A 3 -10.16 -20.05 -2.85
N VAL A 4 -10.74 -21.24 -2.61
CA VAL A 4 -12.06 -21.35 -1.96
C VAL A 4 -12.00 -20.90 -0.49
N ARG A 5 -10.83 -21.01 0.17
CA ARG A 5 -10.59 -20.43 1.51
C ARG A 5 -10.57 -18.90 1.52
N HIS A 6 -10.50 -18.25 0.36
CA HIS A 6 -10.48 -16.79 0.25
C HIS A 6 -11.88 -16.21 0.08
N CYS A 7 -12.86 -17.05 -0.29
CA CYS A 7 -14.28 -16.73 -0.18
C CYS A 7 -14.79 -16.72 1.27
N SER A 8 -14.03 -17.24 2.24
CA SER A 8 -14.35 -17.08 3.66
C SER A 8 -13.72 -15.82 4.21
N VAL A 9 -14.45 -14.70 4.26
CA VAL A 9 -14.06 -13.62 5.18
C VAL A 9 -15.26 -13.01 5.88
N ALA A 10 -15.11 -12.90 7.19
CA ALA A 10 -15.92 -12.03 8.00
C ALA A 10 -15.27 -10.62 7.94
N VAL A 11 -15.82 -9.72 7.11
CA VAL A 11 -15.43 -8.30 7.11
C VAL A 11 -16.29 -7.57 8.15
N GLY A 12 -15.65 -7.18 9.26
CA GLY A 12 -16.21 -6.34 10.32
C GLY A 12 -15.13 -5.37 10.83
N HIS A 13 -15.47 -4.07 10.77
CA HIS A 13 -14.73 -2.88 11.21
C HIS A 13 -13.65 -2.36 10.26
N THR A 14 -13.94 -1.18 9.72
CA THR A 14 -13.39 -0.57 8.52
C THR A 14 -11.98 0.04 8.64
N THR A 15 -11.24 -0.17 9.72
CA THR A 15 -9.79 0.09 9.78
C THR A 15 -9.14 -0.70 10.92
N ALA A 16 -8.02 -1.36 10.60
CA ALA A 16 -7.10 -2.16 11.45
C ALA A 16 -7.23 -3.69 11.34
N ARG A 17 -6.05 -4.33 11.21
CA ARG A 17 -5.80 -5.76 11.00
C ARG A 17 -6.58 -6.64 11.98
N VAL A 18 -7.42 -7.54 11.45
CA VAL A 18 -8.00 -8.66 12.20
C VAL A 18 -7.19 -9.92 11.87
N LEU A 19 -6.61 -10.53 12.92
CA LEU A 19 -6.06 -11.88 12.87
C LEU A 19 -7.22 -12.87 12.75
N VAL A 20 -7.28 -13.65 11.67
CA VAL A 20 -8.26 -14.73 11.49
C VAL A 20 -7.61 -16.07 11.86
N PRO A 21 -8.18 -16.86 12.79
CA PRO A 21 -7.77 -18.24 13.02
C PRO A 21 -8.36 -19.17 11.94
N ASP A 22 -7.53 -20.04 11.38
CA ASP A 22 -7.89 -21.10 10.43
C ASP A 22 -8.91 -22.09 10.99
N ALA A 23 -10.06 -22.25 10.33
CA ALA A 23 -10.86 -23.47 10.44
C ALA A 23 -11.76 -23.68 9.20
N LEU A 24 -11.59 -24.85 8.58
CA LEU A 24 -12.51 -25.65 7.75
C LEU A 24 -12.11 -25.85 6.28
N ALA A 25 -11.54 -27.03 6.04
CA ALA A 25 -11.56 -27.76 4.78
C ALA A 25 -12.76 -28.73 4.80
N ASP A 26 -13.55 -28.82 3.73
CA ASP A 26 -13.81 -30.10 3.03
C ASP A 26 -14.76 -29.99 1.80
N SER A 27 -14.66 -31.01 0.95
CA SER A 27 -15.62 -31.48 -0.08
C SER A 27 -15.45 -31.04 -1.57
N THR A 28 -14.62 -31.82 -2.27
CA THR A 28 -14.87 -32.64 -3.48
C THR A 28 -15.60 -32.11 -4.73
N ALA A 29 -14.93 -32.31 -5.87
CA ALA A 29 -15.26 -31.97 -7.25
C ALA A 29 -16.20 -32.98 -7.98
N GLY A 30 -16.90 -32.49 -9.01
CA GLY A 30 -17.59 -33.29 -10.04
C GLY A 30 -17.10 -32.93 -11.46
N LYS A 31 -16.87 -33.96 -12.30
CA LYS A 31 -16.25 -33.93 -13.64
C LYS A 31 -17.17 -33.36 -14.76
N PRO A 32 -16.63 -32.75 -15.84
CA PRO A 32 -17.40 -32.38 -17.04
C PRO A 32 -17.30 -33.41 -18.20
N VAL A 33 -18.30 -33.39 -19.09
CA VAL A 33 -18.50 -34.23 -20.29
C VAL A 33 -18.28 -33.36 -21.56
N PRO A 34 -17.78 -33.87 -22.71
CA PRO A 34 -17.26 -32.99 -23.77
C PRO A 34 -18.11 -32.89 -25.06
N PHE A 35 -17.79 -31.83 -25.82
CA PHE A 35 -18.03 -31.52 -27.25
C PHE A 35 -19.42 -31.03 -27.73
N GLU A 36 -19.44 -29.85 -28.36
CA GLU A 36 -19.63 -29.64 -29.82
C GLU A 36 -19.49 -28.14 -30.20
N SER A 37 -18.72 -27.84 -31.25
CA SER A 37 -18.49 -26.50 -31.84
C SER A 37 -19.48 -26.22 -32.98
N PRO A 38 -20.00 -24.98 -33.18
CA PRO A 38 -19.55 -24.12 -34.31
C PRO A 38 -19.86 -22.59 -34.09
N PRO A 39 -19.84 -21.70 -35.11
CA PRO A 39 -18.81 -21.37 -36.08
C PRO A 39 -18.39 -19.87 -36.04
N GLU A 40 -17.32 -19.58 -36.79
CA GLU A 40 -16.72 -18.27 -37.06
C GLU A 40 -17.70 -17.22 -37.62
N TYR A 41 -17.59 -15.98 -37.12
CA TYR A 41 -18.03 -14.78 -37.86
C TYR A 41 -16.99 -13.67 -37.76
N SER A 42 -16.69 -13.12 -38.93
CA SER A 42 -15.72 -12.07 -39.20
C SER A 42 -16.15 -10.71 -38.60
N SER A 43 -15.20 -9.99 -38.01
CA SER A 43 -15.38 -8.58 -37.64
C SER A 43 -14.52 -7.69 -38.53
N THR A 44 -15.19 -6.98 -39.42
CA THR A 44 -14.65 -5.85 -40.17
C THR A 44 -14.42 -4.65 -39.25
N VAL A 45 -13.29 -4.00 -39.49
CA VAL A 45 -12.76 -2.76 -38.91
C VAL A 45 -13.73 -1.58 -39.05
N GLY A 46 -13.89 -0.81 -37.98
CA GLY A 46 -14.52 0.51 -38.01
C GLY A 46 -14.10 1.35 -36.80
N GLY A 47 -13.06 2.18 -36.95
CA GLY A 47 -12.75 3.23 -35.98
C GLY A 47 -13.76 4.38 -36.05
N PRO A 48 -13.81 5.21 -35.00
CA PRO A 48 -13.63 6.63 -35.25
C PRO A 48 -12.74 7.35 -34.22
N SER A 49 -12.11 8.39 -34.76
CA SER A 49 -11.19 9.36 -34.15
C SER A 49 -11.92 10.41 -33.28
N PRO A 50 -11.18 11.32 -32.61
CA PRO A 50 -11.48 11.79 -31.25
C PRO A 50 -12.26 13.11 -31.20
N SER A 51 -13.03 13.29 -30.12
CA SER A 51 -13.25 14.61 -29.53
C SER A 51 -13.91 14.49 -28.16
N LYS A 52 -13.29 15.06 -27.12
CA LYS A 52 -13.97 15.77 -26.03
C LYS A 52 -12.95 16.53 -25.17
N LYS A 53 -13.23 17.82 -25.01
CA LYS A 53 -12.48 18.78 -24.18
C LYS A 53 -12.83 18.59 -22.70
N THR A 54 -11.78 18.74 -21.87
CA THR A 54 -11.72 19.36 -20.52
C THR A 54 -12.70 18.93 -19.42
N SER A 55 -12.14 18.37 -18.34
CA SER A 55 -12.56 18.68 -16.96
C SER A 55 -11.50 19.57 -16.29
N ILE A 56 -11.95 20.68 -15.70
CA ILE A 56 -11.15 21.71 -15.05
C ILE A 56 -10.97 21.28 -13.58
N GLY A 57 -9.73 21.04 -13.16
CA GLY A 57 -9.35 20.90 -11.75
C GLY A 57 -9.35 22.26 -11.03
N PRO A 58 -9.12 22.30 -9.69
CA PRO A 58 -9.22 23.52 -8.90
C PRO A 58 -8.34 24.63 -9.49
N VAL A 59 -8.85 25.86 -9.47
CA VAL A 59 -8.11 27.05 -9.91
C VAL A 59 -7.10 27.41 -8.83
N PHE A 60 -5.84 27.01 -9.02
CA PHE A 60 -4.72 27.29 -8.11
C PHE A 60 -4.05 28.63 -8.46
N LEU A 61 -4.08 29.58 -7.53
CA LEU A 61 -3.43 30.90 -7.66
C LEU A 61 -1.89 30.82 -7.46
N VAL A 62 -1.21 31.83 -8.00
CA VAL A 62 0.23 32.03 -8.23
C VAL A 62 1.12 31.86 -6.97
N PRO A 63 2.39 31.39 -7.06
CA PRO A 63 3.33 31.40 -5.94
C PRO A 63 3.58 32.83 -5.43
N ALA A 64 3.31 33.06 -4.15
CA ALA A 64 3.59 34.32 -3.48
C ALA A 64 5.07 34.36 -3.07
N ALA A 65 5.87 35.14 -3.81
CA ALA A 65 7.26 35.54 -3.55
C ALA A 65 8.31 34.41 -3.32
N LEU A 66 9.44 34.49 -4.04
CA LEU A 66 10.63 33.69 -3.71
C LEU A 66 11.16 34.18 -2.35
N GLU A 67 11.27 33.28 -1.35
CA GLU A 67 11.63 33.65 0.02
C GLU A 67 13.15 33.77 0.17
N THR A 68 13.89 32.69 -0.10
CA THR A 68 15.34 32.62 0.14
C THR A 68 16.04 31.73 -0.89
N LEU A 69 17.26 32.10 -1.30
CA LEU A 69 18.12 31.23 -2.11
C LEU A 69 18.60 30.05 -1.26
N VAL A 70 18.34 28.81 -1.72
CA VAL A 70 18.67 27.56 -1.03
C VAL A 70 19.95 26.95 -1.60
N GLY A 71 20.16 27.08 -2.91
CA GLY A 71 21.36 26.59 -3.58
C GLY A 71 21.43 27.07 -5.03
N SER A 72 22.62 26.95 -5.64
CA SER A 72 22.84 27.28 -7.05
C SER A 72 23.78 26.28 -7.68
N GLY A 73 23.44 25.77 -8.86
CA GLY A 73 24.25 24.84 -9.65
C GLY A 73 24.34 25.24 -11.11
N ALA A 74 24.93 24.36 -11.94
CA ALA A 74 25.15 24.60 -13.36
C ALA A 74 23.84 24.85 -14.15
N TYR A 75 22.72 24.30 -13.68
CA TYR A 75 21.42 24.36 -14.35
C TYR A 75 20.46 25.40 -13.77
N GLY A 76 20.85 26.14 -12.72
CA GLY A 76 20.02 27.21 -12.15
C GLY A 76 20.15 27.38 -10.64
N ALA A 77 19.36 28.31 -10.10
CA ALA A 77 19.25 28.58 -8.67
C ALA A 77 17.95 27.98 -8.11
N VAL A 78 18.02 27.36 -6.93
CA VAL A 78 16.88 26.83 -6.20
C VAL A 78 16.52 27.81 -5.09
N TYR A 79 15.27 28.23 -5.08
CA TYR A 79 14.71 29.11 -4.05
C TYR A 79 13.73 28.32 -3.20
N LYS A 80 13.68 28.65 -1.92
CA LYS A 80 12.55 28.33 -1.06
C LYS A 80 11.43 29.30 -1.43
N ALA A 81 10.22 28.79 -1.58
CA ALA A 81 9.04 29.58 -1.86
C ALA A 81 7.83 29.00 -1.10
N ARG A 82 6.74 29.78 -1.04
CA ARG A 82 5.44 29.29 -0.59
C ARG A 82 4.49 29.14 -1.77
N TRP A 83 3.84 27.99 -1.84
CA TRP A 83 2.80 27.72 -2.83
C TRP A 83 1.62 27.06 -2.12
N GLY A 84 0.46 27.72 -2.10
CA GLY A 84 -0.73 27.24 -1.39
C GLY A 84 -0.56 27.09 0.13
N GLY A 85 0.34 27.86 0.76
CA GLY A 85 0.67 27.75 2.19
C GLY A 85 1.73 26.69 2.52
N GLN A 86 2.10 25.81 1.57
CA GLN A 86 3.15 24.81 1.73
C GLN A 86 4.51 25.37 1.31
N GLN A 87 5.58 24.94 2.01
CA GLN A 87 6.95 25.21 1.59
C GLN A 87 7.28 24.36 0.37
N VAL A 88 7.77 25.00 -0.69
CA VAL A 88 8.16 24.35 -1.95
C VAL A 88 9.54 24.81 -2.38
N ALA A 89 10.22 23.98 -3.15
CA ALA A 89 11.41 24.36 -3.88
C ALA A 89 11.01 24.90 -5.26
N ALA A 90 11.48 26.09 -5.60
CA ALA A 90 11.35 26.70 -6.90
C ALA A 90 12.74 26.71 -7.58
N LYS A 91 13.02 25.72 -8.42
CA LYS A 91 14.26 25.65 -9.22
C LYS A 91 14.08 26.55 -10.44
N THR A 92 14.80 27.67 -10.46
CA THR A 92 14.96 28.48 -11.68
C THR A 92 15.79 27.74 -12.69
N LEU A 93 15.50 27.98 -13.95
CA LEU A 93 16.35 27.57 -15.06
C LEU A 93 16.92 28.86 -15.65
N PHE A 94 18.24 28.93 -15.87
CA PHE A 94 18.83 30.13 -16.45
C PHE A 94 18.19 30.42 -17.82
N PRO A 95 17.89 31.68 -18.17
CA PRO A 95 17.34 32.01 -19.47
C PRO A 95 18.28 31.51 -20.58
N SER A 96 17.71 30.73 -21.50
CA SER A 96 18.40 30.05 -22.59
C SER A 96 19.27 31.00 -23.41
N GLN A 97 20.54 30.64 -23.63
CA GLN A 97 21.37 31.21 -24.69
C GLN A 97 21.47 30.28 -25.91
N SER A 98 20.85 29.07 -25.88
CA SER A 98 20.89 28.09 -26.97
C SER A 98 19.77 27.05 -26.93
N ASP A 99 19.32 26.60 -28.11
CA ASP A 99 18.28 25.57 -28.31
C ASP A 99 18.55 24.24 -27.58
N LEU A 100 19.82 23.93 -27.30
CA LEU A 100 20.22 22.70 -26.60
C LEU A 100 19.81 22.72 -25.12
N HIS A 101 19.89 23.87 -24.45
CA HIS A 101 19.49 23.99 -23.05
C HIS A 101 17.97 23.87 -22.89
N GLU A 102 17.21 24.45 -23.80
CA GLU A 102 15.75 24.37 -23.78
C GLU A 102 15.24 22.94 -23.99
N LYS A 103 15.89 22.17 -24.87
CA LYS A 103 15.60 20.73 -25.06
C LYS A 103 15.90 19.90 -23.81
N ALA A 104 17.00 20.19 -23.10
CA ALA A 104 17.35 19.49 -21.86
C ALA A 104 16.32 19.77 -20.75
N ILE A 105 15.86 21.02 -20.63
CA ILE A 105 14.81 21.42 -19.69
C ILE A 105 13.49 20.71 -19.96
N GLN A 106 13.05 20.71 -21.22
CA GLN A 106 11.81 20.02 -21.62
C GLN A 106 11.89 18.51 -21.35
N LYS A 107 13.09 17.93 -21.51
CA LYS A 107 13.34 16.53 -21.16
C LYS A 107 13.20 16.28 -19.65
N GLU A 108 13.83 17.10 -18.80
CA GLU A 108 13.73 17.00 -17.34
C GLU A 108 12.26 17.10 -16.88
N ILE A 109 11.50 18.07 -17.41
CA ILE A 109 10.07 18.23 -17.13
C ILE A 109 9.28 16.98 -17.56
N SER A 110 9.55 16.45 -18.76
CA SER A 110 8.83 15.29 -19.29
C SER A 110 9.04 14.02 -18.48
N VAL A 111 10.24 13.86 -17.90
CA VAL A 111 10.57 12.75 -16.99
C VAL A 111 9.86 12.96 -15.66
N LEU A 112 10.04 14.13 -15.03
CA LEU A 112 9.47 14.43 -13.72
C LEU A 112 7.94 14.38 -13.68
N GLN A 113 7.25 14.70 -14.78
CA GLN A 113 5.79 14.59 -14.88
C GLN A 113 5.26 13.15 -14.76
N ARG A 114 6.08 12.15 -15.10
CA ARG A 114 5.69 10.74 -15.13
C ARG A 114 6.04 10.00 -13.83
N LEU A 115 7.01 10.50 -13.07
CA LEU A 115 7.51 9.85 -11.87
C LEU A 115 6.70 10.26 -10.63
N ARG A 116 6.14 9.27 -9.92
CA ARG A 116 5.45 9.44 -8.64
C ARG A 116 5.81 8.30 -7.69
N HIS A 117 6.72 8.58 -6.76
CA HIS A 117 7.17 7.59 -5.79
C HIS A 117 7.75 8.29 -4.56
N ARG A 118 7.63 7.66 -3.37
CA ARG A 118 8.03 8.27 -2.09
C ARG A 118 9.50 8.71 -2.06
N HIS A 119 10.37 7.98 -2.78
CA HIS A 119 11.81 8.22 -2.84
C HIS A 119 12.25 9.08 -4.03
N ILE A 120 11.32 9.67 -4.77
CA ILE A 120 11.60 10.61 -5.88
C ILE A 120 11.08 11.99 -5.49
N ILE A 121 11.82 13.04 -5.86
CA ILE A 121 11.37 14.41 -5.61
C ILE A 121 10.04 14.68 -6.34
N GLN A 122 9.01 15.08 -5.60
CA GLN A 122 7.71 15.32 -6.22
C GLN A 122 7.74 16.62 -7.01
N PHE A 123 7.53 16.51 -8.32
CA PHE A 123 7.29 17.66 -9.19
C PHE A 123 5.80 17.97 -9.24
N TYR A 124 5.44 19.24 -9.03
CA TYR A 124 4.05 19.69 -9.05
C TYR A 124 3.69 20.30 -10.40
N ARG A 125 4.46 21.31 -10.85
CA ARG A 125 4.20 22.06 -12.08
C ARG A 125 5.36 22.97 -12.46
N THR A 126 5.29 23.52 -13.67
CA THR A 126 6.04 24.72 -14.06
C THR A 126 5.30 26.00 -13.67
N HIS A 127 6.06 27.07 -13.42
CA HIS A 127 5.56 28.42 -13.22
C HIS A 127 6.41 29.43 -14.00
N GLU A 128 5.77 30.40 -14.65
CA GLU A 128 6.44 31.45 -15.41
C GLU A 128 6.33 32.78 -14.66
N GLN A 129 7.45 33.40 -14.33
CA GLN A 129 7.48 34.71 -13.68
C GLN A 129 8.67 35.53 -14.18
N GLY A 130 8.40 36.74 -14.71
CA GLY A 130 9.44 37.66 -15.15
C GLY A 130 10.31 37.13 -16.30
N GLY A 131 9.75 36.31 -17.20
CA GLY A 131 10.48 35.71 -18.33
C GLY A 131 11.39 34.54 -17.95
N ARG A 132 11.16 33.92 -16.78
CA ARG A 132 11.88 32.74 -16.31
C ARG A 132 10.89 31.63 -15.94
N THR A 133 11.26 30.40 -16.31
CA THR A 133 10.57 29.18 -15.91
C THR A 133 11.10 28.68 -14.57
N TYR A 134 10.18 28.32 -13.67
CA TYR A 134 10.43 27.72 -12.37
C TYR A 134 9.82 26.33 -12.32
N LEU A 135 10.61 25.34 -11.89
CA LEU A 135 10.09 24.01 -11.54
C LEU A 135 9.68 24.04 -10.06
N ILE A 136 8.39 23.81 -9.79
CA ILE A 136 7.84 23.78 -8.43
C ILE A 136 7.83 22.33 -7.95
N MET A 137 8.55 22.07 -6.86
CA MET A 137 8.82 20.73 -6.33
C MET A 137 8.74 20.69 -4.80
N ASP A 138 8.75 19.50 -4.22
CA ASP A 138 8.97 19.29 -2.78
C ASP A 138 10.18 20.10 -2.29
N PHE A 139 10.04 20.75 -1.13
CA PHE A 139 11.16 21.33 -0.41
C PHE A 139 11.74 20.29 0.55
N ALA A 140 13.05 20.03 0.47
CA ALA A 140 13.74 19.09 1.36
C ALA A 140 14.52 19.87 2.43
N GLU A 141 13.98 19.92 3.65
CA GLU A 141 14.42 20.83 4.71
C GLU A 141 15.82 20.52 5.24
N LYS A 142 16.26 19.25 5.18
CA LYS A 142 17.63 18.85 5.58
C LYS A 142 18.66 19.09 4.46
N GLY A 143 18.23 19.53 3.27
CA GLY A 143 19.10 19.75 2.13
C GLY A 143 19.59 18.45 1.48
N SER A 144 20.76 18.50 0.84
CA SER A 144 21.34 17.34 0.17
C SER A 144 22.13 16.46 1.14
N LEU A 145 22.23 15.17 0.84
CA LEU A 145 23.07 14.23 1.58
C LEU A 145 24.53 14.70 1.62
N ALA A 146 25.03 15.35 0.55
CA ALA A 146 26.36 15.97 0.54
C ALA A 146 26.54 17.02 1.64
N SER A 147 25.51 17.83 1.91
CA SER A 147 25.55 18.84 2.97
C SER A 147 25.60 18.20 4.35
N VAL A 148 24.86 17.11 4.55
CA VAL A 148 24.89 16.33 5.79
C VAL A 148 26.26 15.66 5.99
N ILE A 149 26.83 15.05 4.96
CA ILE A 149 28.17 14.43 5.00
C ILE A 149 29.26 15.46 5.33
N ASN A 150 29.18 16.66 4.77
CA ASN A 150 30.20 17.71 4.94
C ASN A 150 30.07 18.54 6.22
N THR A 151 29.08 18.28 7.06
CA THR A 151 28.91 19.00 8.34
C THR A 151 29.98 18.54 9.34
N LYS A 152 31.22 19.03 9.21
CA LYS A 152 32.30 18.81 10.20
C LYS A 152 32.27 19.91 11.27
N SER A 153 32.01 19.49 12.50
CA SER A 153 32.69 19.88 13.75
C SER A 153 33.42 21.24 13.73
N GLY A 154 32.68 22.34 13.61
CA GLY A 154 33.23 23.69 13.51
C GLY A 154 32.17 24.76 13.61
N GLY A 155 31.62 24.96 14.82
CA GLY A 155 30.70 26.06 15.14
C GLY A 155 29.33 25.62 15.64
N GLY A 156 29.25 25.21 16.91
CA GLY A 156 28.02 25.26 17.74
C GLY A 156 26.80 24.38 17.37
N GLY A 157 26.78 23.72 16.21
CA GLY A 157 25.70 22.78 15.82
C GLY A 157 25.99 21.34 16.25
N GLN A 158 24.95 20.56 16.57
CA GLN A 158 25.05 19.13 16.89
C GLN A 158 25.78 18.35 15.79
N ASP A 159 26.74 17.51 16.19
CA ASP A 159 27.54 16.63 15.34
C ASP A 159 26.63 15.52 14.75
N LEU A 160 26.18 15.68 13.50
CA LEU A 160 25.29 14.73 12.81
C LEU A 160 26.10 13.68 12.03
N SER A 161 27.05 13.02 12.71
CA SER A 161 27.73 11.86 12.13
C SER A 161 26.71 10.75 11.88
N LEU A 162 26.50 10.36 10.63
CA LEU A 162 25.57 9.28 10.28
C LEU A 162 26.11 7.96 10.83
N ASP A 163 25.34 7.29 11.67
CA ASP A 163 25.67 5.95 12.13
C ASP A 163 25.55 4.92 11.00
N TRP A 164 26.18 3.77 11.17
CA TRP A 164 26.17 2.71 10.15
C TRP A 164 24.76 2.18 9.80
N PRO A 165 23.84 2.01 10.76
CA PRO A 165 22.44 1.67 10.46
C PRO A 165 21.77 2.71 9.55
N THR A 166 21.91 4.01 9.83
CA THR A 166 21.37 5.06 8.98
C THR A 166 22.00 5.04 7.59
N LYS A 167 23.33 4.88 7.49
CA LYS A 167 24.01 4.78 6.18
C LYS A 167 23.47 3.62 5.34
N MET A 168 23.24 2.46 5.96
CA MET A 168 22.67 1.30 5.28
C MET A 168 21.21 1.53 4.87
N ARG A 169 20.39 2.13 5.76
CA ARG A 169 19.00 2.51 5.45
C ARG A 169 18.93 3.46 4.26
N LEU A 170 19.74 4.53 4.25
CA LEU A 170 19.79 5.49 3.14
C LEU A 170 20.22 4.82 1.83
N ALA A 171 21.19 3.91 1.87
CA ALA A 171 21.60 3.12 0.70
C ALA A 171 20.44 2.27 0.14
N HIS A 172 19.65 1.67 1.03
CA HIS A 172 18.45 0.90 0.65
C HIS A 172 17.35 1.77 0.06
N GLU A 173 17.03 2.91 0.67
CA GLU A 173 16.02 3.83 0.16
C GLU A 173 16.40 4.40 -1.21
N MET A 174 17.68 4.73 -1.42
CA MET A 174 18.19 5.11 -2.74
C MET A 174 18.02 3.98 -3.75
N ALA A 175 18.29 2.73 -3.37
CA ALA A 175 18.06 1.57 -4.23
C ALA A 175 16.57 1.38 -4.58
N ARG A 176 15.64 1.59 -3.63
CA ARG A 176 14.19 1.58 -3.90
C ARG A 176 13.78 2.69 -4.88
N GLY A 177 14.37 3.88 -4.76
CA GLY A 177 14.18 4.97 -5.72
C GLY A 177 14.68 4.62 -7.13
N LEU A 178 15.88 4.04 -7.22
CA LEU A 178 16.46 3.58 -8.49
C LEU A 178 15.65 2.45 -9.14
N GLU A 179 15.19 1.48 -8.34
CA GLU A 179 14.33 0.39 -8.80
C GLU A 179 13.08 0.92 -9.49
N TYR A 180 12.41 1.89 -8.85
CA TYR A 180 11.22 2.53 -9.40
C TYR A 180 11.50 3.23 -10.74
N ILE A 181 12.53 4.09 -10.82
CA ILE A 181 12.79 4.82 -12.08
C ILE A 181 13.26 3.87 -13.19
N HIS A 182 14.03 2.83 -12.87
CA HIS A 182 14.44 1.81 -13.84
C HIS A 182 13.22 1.03 -14.36
N HIS A 183 12.23 0.76 -13.52
CA HIS A 183 10.95 0.16 -13.91
C HIS A 183 10.16 1.04 -14.87
N GLU A 184 10.14 2.36 -14.64
CA GLU A 184 9.54 3.36 -15.54
C GLU A 184 10.35 3.59 -16.84
N GLY A 185 11.43 2.82 -17.05
CA GLY A 185 12.30 2.93 -18.21
C GLY A 185 13.13 4.21 -18.21
N VAL A 186 13.45 4.76 -17.04
CA VAL A 186 14.24 5.98 -16.86
C VAL A 186 15.58 5.63 -16.19
N LEU A 187 16.69 6.14 -16.73
CA LEU A 187 18.02 6.10 -16.11
C LEU A 187 18.34 7.48 -15.52
N HIS A 188 18.91 7.53 -14.32
CA HIS A 188 19.21 8.80 -13.65
C HIS A 188 20.43 9.52 -14.26
N CYS A 189 21.51 8.77 -14.55
CA CYS A 189 22.75 9.23 -15.21
C CYS A 189 23.61 10.27 -14.46
N ASP A 190 23.15 10.86 -13.35
CA ASP A 190 23.91 11.83 -12.55
C ASP A 190 23.66 11.68 -11.05
N LEU A 191 23.59 10.43 -10.57
CA LEU A 191 23.43 10.14 -9.15
C LEU A 191 24.72 10.48 -8.38
N LYS A 192 24.60 11.34 -7.37
CA LYS A 192 25.66 11.77 -6.46
C LYS A 192 25.04 12.27 -5.16
N SER A 193 25.77 12.33 -4.05
CA SER A 193 25.24 12.79 -2.76
C SER A 193 24.60 14.20 -2.81
N ALA A 194 25.01 15.06 -3.75
CA ALA A 194 24.41 16.38 -3.97
C ALA A 194 22.99 16.34 -4.58
N ASN A 195 22.66 15.25 -5.29
CA ASN A 195 21.38 15.03 -5.96
C ASN A 195 20.46 14.08 -5.17
N VAL A 196 20.86 13.72 -3.95
CA VAL A 196 20.07 12.97 -2.99
C VAL A 196 19.61 13.94 -1.92
N LEU A 197 18.32 14.24 -1.86
CA LEU A 197 17.75 15.18 -0.89
C LEU A 197 17.16 14.43 0.31
N LEU A 198 17.14 15.08 1.47
CA LEU A 198 16.66 14.51 2.72
C LEU A 198 15.49 15.31 3.31
N THR A 199 14.42 14.60 3.69
CA THR A 199 13.28 15.18 4.41
C THR A 199 13.64 15.48 5.88
N PRO A 200 12.77 16.14 6.67
CA PRO A 200 13.02 16.39 8.10
C PRO A 200 13.25 15.10 8.88
N TYR A 201 12.68 13.99 8.40
CA TYR A 201 12.74 12.65 8.99
C TYR A 201 13.86 11.77 8.41
N MET A 202 14.82 12.34 7.68
CA MET A 202 15.94 11.61 7.06
C MET A 202 15.52 10.56 6.01
N GLU A 203 14.41 10.81 5.30
CA GLU A 203 14.01 9.98 4.16
C GLU A 203 14.64 10.48 2.87
N VAL A 204 15.01 9.56 1.98
CA VAL A 204 15.63 9.83 0.68
C VAL A 204 14.63 10.34 -0.33
N LYS A 205 15.00 11.41 -1.06
CA LYS A 205 14.36 11.91 -2.28
C LYS A 205 15.42 12.05 -3.38
N LEU A 206 15.44 11.16 -4.36
CA LEU A 206 16.28 11.31 -5.56
C LEU A 206 15.80 12.52 -6.37
N ALA A 207 16.74 13.38 -6.76
CA ALA A 207 16.45 14.65 -7.41
C ALA A 207 17.43 14.91 -8.57
N ASP A 208 17.16 15.99 -9.31
CA ASP A 208 17.96 16.46 -10.45
C ASP A 208 18.02 15.46 -11.62
N PHE A 209 16.92 15.40 -12.37
CA PHE A 209 16.75 14.53 -13.54
C PHE A 209 17.20 15.20 -14.84
N GLY A 210 18.00 16.26 -14.77
CA GLY A 210 18.46 17.04 -15.93
C GLY A 210 19.22 16.21 -16.98
N LEU A 211 19.95 15.17 -16.54
CA LEU A 211 20.69 14.25 -17.41
C LEU A 211 19.99 12.89 -17.60
N ALA A 212 18.78 12.73 -17.09
CA ALA A 212 18.06 11.45 -17.13
C ALA A 212 17.80 11.00 -18.58
N GLN A 213 17.83 9.69 -18.84
CA GLN A 213 17.58 9.11 -20.17
C GLN A 213 16.37 8.18 -20.15
N VAL A 214 15.56 8.20 -21.22
CA VAL A 214 14.33 7.38 -21.34
C VAL A 214 14.53 6.26 -22.36
N TRP A 215 14.26 5.02 -21.95
CA TRP A 215 14.53 3.80 -22.71
C TRP A 215 13.85 3.76 -24.09
N GLN A 216 12.62 4.26 -24.21
CA GLN A 216 11.87 4.28 -25.48
C GLN A 216 12.55 5.09 -26.61
N SER A 217 13.41 6.06 -26.27
CA SER A 217 14.18 6.83 -27.28
C SER A 217 15.41 6.10 -27.82
N MET A 218 15.81 4.95 -27.24
CA MET A 218 16.98 4.19 -27.69
C MET A 218 16.66 3.15 -28.78
N SER A 219 15.38 2.78 -28.97
CA SER A 219 14.96 1.78 -29.95
C SER A 219 14.56 2.32 -31.33
N THR A 220 14.38 3.64 -31.48
CA THR A 220 13.90 4.25 -32.74
C THR A 220 14.76 5.41 -33.28
N SER A 221 16.02 5.52 -32.88
CA SER A 221 16.96 6.40 -33.58
C SER A 221 18.37 5.85 -33.58
N ALA A 222 18.83 5.45 -34.76
CA ALA A 222 20.24 5.49 -35.09
C ALA A 222 20.81 6.88 -34.78
N SER A 223 21.95 6.90 -34.08
CA SER A 223 22.85 8.04 -33.89
C SER A 223 22.24 9.38 -33.47
N MET A 224 22.27 9.66 -32.16
CA MET A 224 22.80 10.96 -31.74
C MET A 224 24.26 10.74 -31.34
N SER A 225 25.15 11.23 -32.19
CA SER A 225 26.58 11.33 -31.93
C SER A 225 26.84 12.40 -30.87
N ASN A 226 26.76 12.05 -29.58
CA ASN A 226 27.55 12.77 -28.58
C ASN A 226 28.86 12.02 -28.42
N SER A 227 29.96 12.64 -28.86
CA SER A 227 31.32 12.09 -28.80
C SER A 227 31.90 12.08 -27.37
N SER A 228 31.14 12.53 -26.38
CA SER A 228 31.53 12.61 -24.98
C SER A 228 30.41 12.13 -24.07
N ALA A 229 30.76 11.34 -23.06
CA ALA A 229 29.82 10.92 -22.01
C ALA A 229 29.37 12.12 -21.16
N GLU A 230 28.08 12.20 -20.88
CA GLU A 230 27.43 13.20 -20.02
C GLU A 230 27.24 12.65 -18.59
N GLY A 231 27.53 13.48 -17.58
CA GLY A 231 27.46 13.12 -16.16
C GLY A 231 28.61 13.72 -15.36
N THR A 232 28.57 13.57 -14.04
CA THR A 232 29.66 14.03 -13.17
C THR A 232 30.80 13.00 -13.14
N LEU A 233 31.91 13.28 -13.85
CA LEU A 233 33.02 12.35 -14.14
C LEU A 233 33.45 11.42 -12.99
N ARG A 234 33.54 11.92 -11.76
CA ARG A 234 34.02 11.15 -10.59
C ARG A 234 33.03 10.08 -10.10
N TRP A 235 31.75 10.16 -10.48
CA TRP A 235 30.71 9.17 -10.14
C TRP A 235 30.37 8.21 -11.29
N MET A 236 30.93 8.46 -12.48
CA MET A 236 30.59 7.72 -13.69
C MET A 236 31.24 6.34 -13.76
N ALA A 237 30.48 5.39 -14.28
CA ALA A 237 30.90 4.00 -14.46
C ALA A 237 31.93 3.83 -15.60
N PRO A 238 32.84 2.84 -15.53
CA PRO A 238 33.92 2.65 -16.50
C PRO A 238 33.47 2.48 -17.95
N GLU A 239 32.32 1.84 -18.18
CA GLU A 239 31.75 1.60 -19.52
C GLU A 239 31.32 2.88 -20.24
N LEU A 240 31.12 3.98 -19.50
CA LEU A 240 30.76 5.29 -20.06
C LEU A 240 31.96 5.98 -20.70
N PHE A 241 33.20 5.61 -20.38
CA PHE A 241 34.43 6.20 -20.94
C PHE A 241 34.95 5.47 -22.19
N SER A 242 34.05 4.82 -22.93
CA SER A 242 34.34 4.19 -24.23
C SER A 242 33.97 5.12 -25.38
N ASP A 243 34.45 4.83 -26.59
CA ASP A 243 34.14 5.62 -27.80
C ASP A 243 32.63 5.69 -28.10
N LYS A 244 31.84 4.77 -27.51
CA LYS A 244 30.38 4.72 -27.55
C LYS A 244 29.85 4.46 -26.14
N PRO A 245 29.65 5.50 -25.32
CA PRO A 245 29.15 5.37 -23.96
C PRO A 245 27.85 4.55 -23.90
N LYS A 246 27.77 3.58 -22.97
CA LYS A 246 26.60 2.71 -22.79
C LYS A 246 25.96 2.93 -21.43
N TYR A 247 24.94 3.79 -21.40
CA TYR A 247 24.11 3.99 -20.21
C TYR A 247 23.22 2.78 -19.98
N SER A 248 23.08 2.36 -18.72
CA SER A 248 22.19 1.28 -18.30
C SER A 248 21.80 1.43 -16.83
N SER A 249 20.86 0.63 -16.34
CA SER A 249 20.58 0.56 -14.90
C SER A 249 21.85 0.28 -14.09
N LYS A 250 22.80 -0.50 -14.66
CA LYS A 250 24.07 -0.86 -14.03
C LYS A 250 25.05 0.31 -13.89
N SER A 251 24.93 1.36 -14.70
CA SER A 251 25.73 2.58 -14.52
C SER A 251 25.23 3.42 -13.36
N ASP A 252 23.90 3.46 -13.12
CA ASP A 252 23.34 4.11 -11.92
C ASP A 252 23.71 3.35 -10.65
N MET A 253 23.75 2.01 -10.70
CA MET A 253 24.19 1.20 -9.56
C MET A 253 25.66 1.44 -9.19
N TYR A 254 26.54 1.65 -10.18
CA TYR A 254 27.92 2.07 -9.91
C TYR A 254 27.97 3.43 -9.19
N ALA A 255 27.17 4.39 -9.65
CA ALA A 255 27.08 5.71 -9.03
C ALA A 255 26.53 5.63 -7.59
N LEU A 256 25.58 4.73 -7.31
CA LEU A 256 25.13 4.46 -5.94
C LEU A 256 26.29 3.98 -5.05
N GLY A 257 27.18 3.13 -5.57
CA GLY A 257 28.40 2.72 -4.86
C GLY A 257 29.32 3.88 -4.53
N MET A 258 29.41 4.87 -5.43
CA MET A 258 30.15 6.10 -5.16
C MET A 258 29.50 6.94 -4.05
N VAL A 259 28.17 7.10 -4.05
CA VAL A 259 27.46 7.79 -2.96
C VAL A 259 27.63 7.06 -1.62
N MET A 260 27.59 5.73 -1.64
CA MET A 260 27.86 4.92 -0.47
C MET A 260 29.29 5.11 0.05
N TRP A 261 30.28 5.25 -0.83
CA TRP A 261 31.64 5.62 -0.42
C TRP A 261 31.69 7.02 0.18
N GLU A 262 30.95 8.00 -0.36
CA GLU A 262 30.92 9.37 0.21
C GLU A 262 30.42 9.36 1.66
N MET A 263 29.39 8.56 1.96
CA MET A 263 28.90 8.35 3.33
C MET A 263 29.90 7.61 4.21
N ALA A 264 30.58 6.59 3.69
CA ALA A 264 31.56 5.82 4.46
C ALA A 264 32.79 6.67 4.83
N ALA A 265 33.36 7.36 3.85
CA ALA A 265 34.57 8.18 3.98
C ALA A 265 34.32 9.56 4.59
N ASN A 266 33.04 9.94 4.83
CA ASN A 266 32.62 11.29 5.19
C ASN A 266 33.26 12.35 4.28
N CYS A 267 33.19 12.10 2.96
CA CYS A 267 33.93 12.83 1.94
C CYS A 267 33.13 12.92 0.64
N THR A 268 32.79 14.12 0.18
CA THR A 268 31.96 14.31 -1.03
C THR A 268 32.76 14.56 -2.31
N ARG A 269 34.05 14.21 -2.32
CA ARG A 269 34.89 14.35 -3.50
C ARG A 269 35.67 13.05 -3.71
N PRO A 270 35.10 12.07 -4.44
CA PRO A 270 35.79 10.84 -4.76
C PRO A 270 37.01 11.08 -5.63
N PHE A 271 38.05 10.27 -5.47
CA PHE A 271 39.35 10.26 -6.13
C PHE A 271 40.21 11.50 -5.83
N GLN A 272 40.28 11.95 -4.57
CA GLN A 272 41.05 13.15 -4.19
C GLN A 272 42.54 13.02 -4.48
N ASP A 273 43.07 11.80 -4.35
CA ASP A 273 44.48 11.50 -4.57
C ASP A 273 44.88 11.54 -6.06
N GLN A 274 43.90 11.64 -6.96
CA GLN A 274 44.16 11.78 -8.39
C GLN A 274 44.44 13.25 -8.75
N PRO A 275 45.43 13.53 -9.61
CA PRO A 275 45.99 14.87 -9.81
C PRO A 275 44.99 15.87 -10.41
N ASN A 276 44.00 15.41 -11.17
CA ASN A 276 42.89 16.21 -11.69
C ASN A 276 41.76 15.32 -12.23
N ASP A 277 40.62 15.94 -12.57
CA ASP A 277 39.43 15.25 -13.07
C ASP A 277 39.66 14.51 -14.40
N TYR A 278 40.66 14.91 -15.20
CA TYR A 278 40.94 14.30 -16.50
C TYR A 278 41.59 12.92 -16.40
N VAL A 279 42.28 12.64 -15.30
CA VAL A 279 42.95 11.33 -15.08
C VAL A 279 41.98 10.29 -14.54
N VAL A 280 40.93 10.71 -13.82
CA VAL A 280 39.96 9.83 -13.17
C VAL A 280 39.28 8.86 -14.16
N PRO A 281 38.78 9.29 -15.34
CA PRO A 281 38.21 8.38 -16.33
C PRO A 281 39.15 7.23 -16.73
N THR A 282 40.42 7.54 -17.00
CA THR A 282 41.43 6.54 -17.39
C THR A 282 41.75 5.59 -16.24
N PHE A 283 41.88 6.12 -15.01
CA PHE A 283 42.10 5.31 -13.81
C PHE A 283 40.96 4.32 -13.57
N VAL A 284 39.71 4.79 -13.59
CA VAL A 284 38.51 3.96 -13.38
C VAL A 284 38.33 2.94 -14.50
N LYS A 285 38.58 3.33 -15.77
CA LYS A 285 38.54 2.43 -16.93
C LYS A 285 39.54 1.28 -16.81
N ASN A 286 40.69 1.52 -16.19
CA ASN A 286 41.73 0.52 -15.94
C ASN A 286 41.53 -0.27 -14.62
N GLY A 287 40.35 -0.19 -14.00
CA GLY A 287 40.02 -0.96 -12.80
C GLY A 287 40.34 -0.25 -11.48
N GLY A 288 40.82 0.99 -11.51
CA GLY A 288 41.04 1.79 -10.32
C GLY A 288 39.73 2.05 -9.56
N ARG A 289 39.76 1.90 -8.24
CA ARG A 289 38.62 2.11 -7.32
C ARG A 289 39.06 2.90 -6.11
N GLU A 290 38.06 3.50 -5.47
CA GLU A 290 38.25 4.14 -4.18
C GLU A 290 38.51 3.12 -3.06
N ILE A 291 39.14 3.56 -1.98
CA ILE A 291 39.41 2.73 -0.80
C ILE A 291 38.37 3.03 0.27
N LEU A 292 37.66 1.99 0.73
CA LEU A 292 36.73 2.12 1.85
C LEU A 292 37.49 2.20 3.19
N PRO A 293 37.05 3.07 4.12
CA PRO A 293 37.60 3.13 5.47
C PRO A 293 37.63 1.76 6.18
N ASN A 294 38.65 1.54 7.01
CA ASN A 294 38.87 0.26 7.68
C ASN A 294 37.73 -0.15 8.62
N ASP A 295 37.00 0.82 9.17
CA ASP A 295 35.85 0.64 10.06
C ASP A 295 34.53 0.38 9.31
N THR A 296 34.56 0.29 7.98
CA THR A 296 33.36 -0.03 7.17
C THR A 296 32.86 -1.46 7.43
N PRO A 297 31.59 -1.65 7.85
CA PRO A 297 31.01 -2.97 8.07
C PRO A 297 31.08 -3.88 6.84
N ALA A 298 31.26 -5.19 7.07
CA ALA A 298 31.46 -6.17 6.00
C ALA A 298 30.33 -6.17 4.96
N GLN A 299 29.07 -6.12 5.40
CA GLN A 299 27.90 -6.09 4.51
C GLN A 299 27.87 -4.83 3.63
N TYR A 300 28.21 -3.67 4.20
CA TYR A 300 28.27 -2.41 3.46
C TYR A 300 29.41 -2.43 2.42
N ARG A 301 30.57 -2.94 2.83
CA ARG A 301 31.74 -3.12 1.96
C ARG A 301 31.43 -4.05 0.79
N GLU A 302 30.84 -5.21 1.08
CA GLU A 302 30.48 -6.20 0.06
C GLU A 302 29.56 -5.58 -1.01
N LEU A 303 28.56 -4.80 -0.57
CA LEU A 303 27.61 -4.16 -1.48
C LEU A 303 28.30 -3.12 -2.40
N VAL A 304 29.15 -2.27 -1.84
CA VAL A 304 29.93 -1.28 -2.62
C VAL A 304 30.86 -1.98 -3.61
N GLU A 305 31.55 -3.04 -3.19
CA GLU A 305 32.44 -3.82 -4.06
C GLU A 305 31.67 -4.53 -5.21
N GLN A 306 30.44 -4.97 -4.97
CA GLN A 306 29.55 -5.50 -6.00
C GLN A 306 29.13 -4.41 -7.00
N PHE A 307 28.80 -3.20 -6.54
CA PHE A 307 28.45 -2.07 -7.41
C PHE A 307 29.62 -1.59 -8.27
N TRP A 308 30.85 -1.78 -7.79
CA TRP A 308 32.06 -1.36 -8.49
C TRP A 308 32.69 -2.42 -9.39
N ARG A 309 32.04 -3.55 -9.64
CA ARG A 309 32.53 -4.55 -10.61
C ARG A 309 32.80 -3.91 -11.97
N GLN A 310 33.94 -4.27 -12.58
CA GLN A 310 34.38 -3.70 -13.85
C GLN A 310 33.40 -4.01 -14.99
N ASP A 311 32.94 -5.26 -15.05
CA ASP A 311 31.90 -5.69 -15.98
C ASP A 311 30.51 -5.31 -15.45
N PRO A 312 29.73 -4.48 -16.16
CA PRO A 312 28.39 -4.09 -15.74
C PRO A 312 27.44 -5.27 -15.53
N ALA A 313 27.63 -6.39 -16.25
CA ALA A 313 26.78 -7.58 -16.12
C ALA A 313 26.93 -8.28 -14.75
N GLN A 314 28.02 -8.00 -14.02
CA GLN A 314 28.29 -8.56 -12.70
C GLN A 314 27.81 -7.67 -11.55
N ARG A 315 27.41 -6.42 -11.83
CA ARG A 315 26.81 -5.54 -10.83
C ARG A 315 25.37 -5.98 -10.58
N PRO A 316 24.86 -5.92 -9.36
CA PRO A 316 23.45 -6.21 -9.08
C PRO A 316 22.52 -5.14 -9.69
N ASN A 317 21.25 -5.46 -9.87
CA ASN A 317 20.19 -4.47 -10.17
C ASN A 317 19.68 -3.81 -8.89
N ALA A 318 19.04 -2.65 -9.01
CA ALA A 318 18.41 -1.99 -7.86
C ALA A 318 17.42 -2.91 -7.12
N SER A 319 16.59 -3.65 -7.86
CA SER A 319 15.68 -4.65 -7.30
C SER A 319 16.40 -5.75 -6.51
N GLU A 320 17.54 -6.24 -6.99
CA GLU A 320 18.34 -7.26 -6.27
C GLU A 320 18.90 -6.71 -4.95
N VAL A 321 19.24 -5.43 -4.89
CA VAL A 321 19.72 -4.75 -3.67
C VAL A 321 18.60 -4.55 -2.65
N VAL A 322 17.42 -4.18 -3.11
CA VAL A 322 16.23 -4.03 -2.25
C VAL A 322 15.92 -5.35 -1.53
N LEU A 323 16.23 -6.50 -2.14
CA LEU A 323 16.06 -7.84 -1.54
C LEU A 323 17.12 -8.25 -0.51
N LEU A 324 18.27 -7.57 -0.49
CA LEU A 324 19.44 -7.94 0.31
C LEU A 324 19.50 -7.25 1.68
N VAL A 325 18.81 -6.12 1.85
CA VAL A 325 18.79 -5.36 3.12
C VAL A 325 17.44 -5.63 3.80
N HIS A 326 17.48 -6.33 4.93
CA HIS A 326 16.31 -6.63 5.76
C HIS A 326 15.87 -5.39 6.55
N ASP A 327 14.57 -5.12 6.59
CA ASP A 327 13.95 -4.19 7.55
C ASP A 327 13.89 -4.90 8.92
N GLU A 328 14.67 -4.45 9.92
CA GLU A 328 14.37 -4.73 11.32
C GLU A 328 13.55 -3.57 11.91
N PRO A 329 12.41 -3.82 12.59
CA PRO A 329 11.65 -2.78 13.28
C PRO A 329 12.31 -2.46 14.64
N THR A 330 12.73 -1.22 14.85
CA THR A 330 13.16 -0.71 16.16
C THR A 330 11.95 -0.22 16.96
N GLU A 331 11.61 -0.93 18.03
CA GLU A 331 10.84 -0.42 19.17
C GLU A 331 11.71 0.54 20.01
N GLU A 332 11.15 1.65 20.49
CA GLU A 332 11.26 2.08 21.90
C GLU A 332 10.48 3.39 22.13
N GLY A 333 9.44 3.30 22.95
CA GLY A 333 8.75 4.43 23.58
C GLY A 333 9.35 4.72 24.96
N GLY A 334 9.49 6.01 25.28
CA GLY A 334 9.88 6.50 26.60
C GLY A 334 8.76 7.33 27.23
N ALA A 335 8.28 6.88 28.38
CA ALA A 335 7.26 7.51 29.22
C ALA A 335 7.74 8.81 29.87
N VAL A 336 6.81 9.75 30.10
CA VAL A 336 6.86 10.67 31.25
C VAL A 336 5.42 10.97 31.69
N ASP A 337 5.15 10.64 32.96
CA ASP A 337 4.01 11.06 33.77
C ASP A 337 4.10 12.56 34.11
N GLU A 338 2.96 13.23 34.31
CA GLU A 338 2.61 13.90 35.59
C GLU A 338 1.31 14.71 35.49
N ASP A 339 0.35 14.33 36.33
CA ASP A 339 -0.70 15.06 37.03
C ASP A 339 -1.17 16.46 36.58
N CYS A 340 -2.49 16.61 36.47
CA CYS A 340 -3.22 17.56 37.33
C CYS A 340 -4.73 17.29 37.38
N SER A 341 -5.24 17.33 38.61
CA SER A 341 -6.54 16.94 39.12
C SER A 341 -7.73 17.83 38.76
N ALA A 342 -8.90 17.19 38.86
CA ALA A 342 -10.28 17.65 38.76
C ALA A 342 -10.65 19.02 39.36
N ILE A 343 -11.58 19.71 38.68
CA ILE A 343 -12.65 20.51 39.32
C ILE A 343 -13.97 20.23 38.58
N SER A 344 -14.94 19.67 39.30
CA SER A 344 -16.33 19.47 38.88
C SER A 344 -17.15 20.75 39.07
N PHE A 345 -18.00 21.08 38.11
CA PHE A 345 -19.22 21.86 38.38
C PHE A 345 -20.39 21.25 37.63
N SER A 346 -21.40 20.86 38.41
CA SER A 346 -22.73 20.44 37.98
C SER A 346 -23.58 21.66 37.64
N SER A 347 -24.30 21.63 36.52
CA SER A 347 -25.60 22.29 36.44
C SER A 347 -26.47 21.63 35.38
N SER A 348 -27.57 21.06 35.88
CA SER A 348 -28.77 20.61 35.19
C SER A 348 -29.46 21.74 34.42
N THR A 349 -29.96 21.44 33.22
CA THR A 349 -31.33 21.79 32.81
C THR A 349 -31.76 20.92 31.62
N ASP A 350 -32.92 20.29 31.80
CA ASP A 350 -33.75 19.66 30.76
C ASP A 350 -34.12 20.64 29.63
N GLY A 351 -34.33 20.09 28.43
CA GLY A 351 -34.88 20.85 27.31
C GLY A 351 -34.89 20.06 26.00
N SER A 352 -35.74 19.03 25.93
CA SER A 352 -36.12 18.34 24.70
C SER A 352 -36.68 19.28 23.63
N MET A 353 -36.17 19.24 22.39
CA MET A 353 -36.93 19.29 21.13
C MET A 353 -36.08 18.82 19.93
N LEU A 354 -36.46 17.67 19.39
CA LEU A 354 -36.35 17.07 18.04
C LEU A 354 -35.53 17.78 16.92
N GLY A 355 -34.76 16.96 16.18
CA GLY A 355 -34.50 17.14 14.73
C GLY A 355 -33.08 16.79 14.27
N GLN A 356 -32.94 15.75 13.45
CA GLN A 356 -31.67 15.25 12.91
C GLN A 356 -31.23 15.98 11.63
N GLY A 357 -29.91 16.14 11.43
CA GLY A 357 -29.29 16.28 10.12
C GLY A 357 -28.68 17.66 9.82
N GLN A 358 -27.37 17.66 9.55
CA GLN A 358 -26.59 18.68 8.85
C GLN A 358 -26.59 20.09 9.48
N GLY A 359 -25.42 20.59 9.90
CA GLY A 359 -25.25 22.00 10.30
C GLY A 359 -25.58 23.05 9.21
N HIS A 360 -26.04 22.62 8.02
CA HIS A 360 -26.69 23.43 7.00
C HIS A 360 -28.16 23.74 7.35
N ASP A 361 -28.88 22.78 7.92
CA ASP A 361 -30.31 22.90 8.25
C ASP A 361 -30.53 23.78 9.50
N ASP A 362 -29.54 23.87 10.39
CA ASP A 362 -29.61 24.74 11.58
C ASP A 362 -29.63 26.24 11.20
N VAL A 363 -28.83 26.66 10.21
CA VAL A 363 -28.72 28.07 9.80
C VAL A 363 -29.88 28.48 8.88
N GLU A 364 -30.33 27.61 7.98
CA GLU A 364 -31.55 27.84 7.17
C GLU A 364 -32.85 27.72 8.03
N GLY A 365 -32.87 26.84 9.03
CA GLY A 365 -33.95 26.77 10.01
C GLY A 365 -34.02 28.01 10.91
N MET A 366 -32.87 28.58 11.30
CA MET A 366 -32.78 29.86 11.99
C MET A 366 -33.35 31.01 11.14
N LEU A 367 -33.10 31.04 9.83
CA LEU A 367 -33.71 32.01 8.90
C LEU A 367 -35.24 31.94 8.92
N HIS A 368 -35.80 30.72 8.88
CA HIS A 368 -37.25 30.53 8.93
C HIS A 368 -37.85 30.99 10.27
N ASN A 369 -37.17 30.71 11.38
CA ASN A 369 -37.62 31.10 12.71
C ASN A 369 -37.49 32.61 12.99
N LEU A 370 -36.42 33.26 12.54
CA LEU A 370 -36.28 34.73 12.61
C LEU A 370 -37.34 35.43 11.74
N ALA A 371 -37.60 34.90 10.54
CA ALA A 371 -38.66 35.39 9.65
C ALA A 371 -40.06 35.33 10.29
N ILE A 372 -40.33 34.28 11.07
CA ILE A 372 -41.58 34.10 11.80
C ILE A 372 -41.65 35.04 13.01
N ALA A 373 -40.54 35.20 13.76
CA ALA A 373 -40.49 36.04 14.95
C ALA A 373 -40.64 37.55 14.63
N GLU A 374 -40.11 38.02 13.50
CA GLU A 374 -40.27 39.43 13.08
C GLU A 374 -41.67 39.77 12.56
N ASN A 375 -42.36 38.81 11.92
CA ASN A 375 -43.76 38.97 11.50
C ASN A 375 -44.75 39.10 12.68
N GLN A 376 -44.29 38.89 13.93
CA GLN A 376 -45.10 38.98 15.14
C GLN A 376 -44.83 40.23 16.00
N LYS A 377 -43.92 41.14 15.61
CA LYS A 377 -43.67 42.39 16.35
C LYS A 377 -44.73 43.46 16.05
N PRO A 378 -45.37 44.09 17.06
CA PRO A 378 -46.34 45.16 16.83
C PRO A 378 -45.65 46.39 16.23
N GLY A 379 -46.00 46.75 15.00
CA GLY A 379 -45.47 47.93 14.29
C GLY A 379 -44.58 47.64 13.07
N TYR A 380 -44.30 46.37 12.75
CA TYR A 380 -43.56 46.01 11.54
C TYR A 380 -44.53 45.82 10.36
N VAL A 381 -44.39 46.64 9.32
CA VAL A 381 -45.15 46.54 8.06
C VAL A 381 -44.15 46.29 6.93
N GLY A 382 -43.70 45.04 6.79
CA GLY A 382 -42.76 44.67 5.72
C GLY A 382 -42.67 43.17 5.53
N ARG A 383 -42.88 42.68 4.30
CA ARG A 383 -42.39 41.36 3.89
C ARG A 383 -40.86 41.38 3.91
N LEU A 384 -40.23 40.23 4.22
CA LEU A 384 -38.81 40.00 3.95
C LEU A 384 -38.45 40.51 2.54
N PRO A 385 -37.35 41.27 2.38
CA PRO A 385 -37.02 41.89 1.10
C PRO A 385 -36.76 40.84 0.02
N GLN A 386 -37.33 41.03 -1.17
CA GLN A 386 -37.28 40.07 -2.28
C GLN A 386 -35.97 40.10 -3.10
N THR A 387 -34.92 40.78 -2.62
CA THR A 387 -33.66 40.94 -3.37
C THR A 387 -32.45 40.73 -2.46
N ASP A 388 -31.49 39.95 -2.94
CA ASP A 388 -30.23 39.56 -2.30
C ASP A 388 -29.48 40.73 -1.60
N ASP A 389 -29.39 41.91 -2.23
CA ASP A 389 -28.70 43.08 -1.67
C ASP A 389 -29.32 43.65 -0.37
N LEU A 390 -30.63 43.49 -0.19
CA LEU A 390 -31.34 43.95 1.01
C LEU A 390 -31.16 42.99 2.19
N VAL A 391 -30.87 41.71 1.92
CA VAL A 391 -30.64 40.68 2.94
C VAL A 391 -29.29 40.89 3.60
N VAL A 392 -28.23 41.10 2.80
CA VAL A 392 -26.86 41.32 3.30
C VAL A 392 -26.79 42.60 4.14
N SER A 393 -27.41 43.69 3.68
CA SER A 393 -27.40 44.97 4.38
C SER A 393 -28.16 44.91 5.71
N PHE A 394 -29.26 44.16 5.76
CA PHE A 394 -30.01 43.91 7.00
C PHE A 394 -29.17 43.13 8.02
N PHE A 395 -28.61 41.98 7.63
CA PHE A 395 -27.80 41.17 8.54
C PHE A 395 -26.50 41.88 8.94
N SER A 396 -25.89 42.67 8.04
CA SER A 396 -24.74 43.52 8.35
C SER A 396 -25.05 44.51 9.48
N MET A 397 -26.22 45.13 9.45
CA MET A 397 -26.64 46.07 10.49
C MET A 397 -26.83 45.38 11.85
N GLN A 398 -27.49 44.23 11.87
CA GLN A 398 -27.72 43.48 13.11
C GLN A 398 -26.43 42.89 13.69
N ALA A 399 -25.56 42.35 12.83
CA ALA A 399 -24.28 41.80 13.22
C ALA A 399 -23.36 42.89 13.82
N GLN A 400 -23.40 44.12 13.28
CA GLN A 400 -22.71 45.29 13.85
C GLN A 400 -23.28 45.71 15.20
N GLN A 401 -24.59 45.54 15.42
CA GLN A 401 -25.23 45.76 16.73
C GLN A 401 -24.92 44.64 17.74
N GLY A 402 -24.23 43.59 17.30
CA GLY A 402 -23.78 42.48 18.16
C GLY A 402 -24.73 41.29 18.19
N ASP A 403 -25.70 41.21 17.29
CA ASP A 403 -26.55 40.04 17.15
C ASP A 403 -25.71 38.83 16.73
N VAL A 404 -25.71 37.78 17.55
CA VAL A 404 -24.83 36.62 17.40
C VAL A 404 -25.26 35.73 16.23
N ASP A 405 -26.56 35.66 15.98
CA ASP A 405 -27.13 34.84 14.91
C ASP A 405 -26.94 35.54 13.56
N ALA A 406 -27.08 36.87 13.51
CA ALA A 406 -26.70 37.67 12.34
C ALA A 406 -25.20 37.58 12.02
N GLN A 407 -24.34 37.54 13.05
CA GLN A 407 -22.89 37.31 12.86
C GLN A 407 -22.61 35.91 12.33
N LEU A 408 -23.25 34.86 12.87
CA LEU A 408 -23.13 33.50 12.35
C LEU A 408 -23.59 33.45 10.88
N PHE A 409 -24.71 34.10 10.58
CA PHE A 409 -25.32 34.09 9.25
C PHE A 409 -24.47 34.80 8.21
N LEU A 410 -23.95 36.00 8.50
CA LEU A 410 -23.00 36.67 7.60
C LEU A 410 -21.75 35.81 7.37
N GLY A 411 -21.23 35.17 8.42
CA GLY A 411 -20.13 34.21 8.29
C GLY A 411 -20.44 33.10 7.27
N TRP A 412 -21.64 32.54 7.34
CA TRP A 412 -22.12 31.53 6.41
C TRP A 412 -22.28 32.05 4.97
N MET A 413 -22.92 33.20 4.78
CA MET A 413 -23.12 33.83 3.47
C MET A 413 -21.79 34.06 2.74
N TYR A 414 -20.81 34.68 3.41
CA TYR A 414 -19.49 34.94 2.84
C TYR A 414 -18.69 33.65 2.60
N SER A 415 -18.86 32.61 3.41
CA SER A 415 -18.15 31.33 3.20
C SER A 415 -18.64 30.57 1.96
N HIS A 416 -19.91 30.74 1.58
CA HIS A 416 -20.54 30.03 0.45
C HIS A 416 -20.76 30.91 -0.80
N GLY A 417 -20.64 32.24 -0.69
CA GLY A 417 -20.95 33.17 -1.78
C GLY A 417 -22.43 33.12 -2.17
N ARG A 418 -23.32 33.24 -1.17
CA ARG A 418 -24.78 33.13 -1.30
C ARG A 418 -25.45 34.49 -1.09
N ASP A 419 -26.69 34.64 -1.56
CA ASP A 419 -27.54 35.80 -1.26
C ASP A 419 -26.89 37.17 -1.58
N GLY A 420 -26.23 37.26 -2.74
CA GLY A 420 -25.69 38.52 -3.27
C GLY A 420 -24.28 38.90 -2.80
N VAL A 421 -23.62 38.09 -1.97
CA VAL A 421 -22.19 38.28 -1.64
C VAL A 421 -21.29 37.35 -2.42
N ASP A 422 -20.14 37.88 -2.84
CA ASP A 422 -19.03 37.05 -3.32
C ASP A 422 -18.44 36.24 -2.17
N LYS A 423 -17.94 35.03 -2.51
CA LYS A 423 -17.26 34.19 -1.53
C LYS A 423 -16.02 34.91 -1.00
N SER A 424 -16.01 35.21 0.30
CA SER A 424 -14.93 35.91 0.99
C SER A 424 -14.56 35.16 2.26
N VAL A 425 -13.38 34.55 2.25
CA VAL A 425 -12.90 33.79 3.40
C VAL A 425 -12.55 34.73 4.56
N GLU A 426 -11.99 35.90 4.27
CA GLU A 426 -11.63 36.92 5.26
C GLU A 426 -12.88 37.46 5.99
N ASP A 427 -13.93 37.80 5.26
CA ASP A 427 -15.18 38.29 5.85
C ASP A 427 -15.88 37.17 6.63
N SER A 428 -15.90 35.94 6.10
CA SER A 428 -16.47 34.79 6.81
C SER A 428 -15.78 34.54 8.15
N LEU A 429 -14.44 34.60 8.18
CA LEU A 429 -13.63 34.45 9.38
C LEU A 429 -13.87 35.57 10.38
N CYS A 430 -14.00 36.80 9.91
CA CYS A 430 -14.28 37.96 10.76
C CYS A 430 -15.58 37.73 11.53
N TRP A 431 -16.65 37.39 10.82
CA TRP A 431 -17.97 37.21 11.40
C TRP A 431 -18.07 35.95 12.27
N TYR A 432 -17.51 34.82 11.82
CA TYR A 432 -17.44 33.61 12.65
C TYR A 432 -16.65 33.84 13.94
N ARG A 433 -15.52 34.59 13.91
CA ARG A 433 -14.77 34.91 15.14
C ARG A 433 -15.59 35.73 16.12
N GLN A 434 -16.38 36.69 15.64
CA GLN A 434 -17.23 37.50 16.52
C GLN A 434 -18.32 36.65 17.19
N ALA A 435 -19.05 35.84 16.41
CA ALA A 435 -20.05 34.93 16.94
C ALA A 435 -19.44 33.87 17.88
N ALA A 436 -18.28 33.32 17.52
CA ALA A 436 -17.58 32.30 18.30
C ALA A 436 -17.06 32.83 19.65
N LYS A 437 -16.59 34.09 19.70
CA LYS A 437 -16.19 34.78 20.95
C LYS A 437 -17.37 34.98 21.89
N ARG A 438 -18.57 35.23 21.34
CA ARG A 438 -19.82 35.36 22.11
C ARG A 438 -20.44 34.01 22.49
N GLY A 439 -19.86 32.93 22.00
CA GLY A 439 -20.17 31.59 22.46
C GLY A 439 -21.16 30.81 21.61
N ASN A 440 -21.40 31.22 20.37
CA ASN A 440 -22.18 30.42 19.44
C ASN A 440 -21.42 29.13 19.05
N ALA A 441 -21.98 27.97 19.39
CA ALA A 441 -21.32 26.68 19.17
C ALA A 441 -21.13 26.34 17.69
N THR A 442 -22.07 26.74 16.82
CA THR A 442 -21.99 26.56 15.37
C THR A 442 -20.89 27.41 14.75
N ALA A 443 -20.73 28.67 15.19
CA ALA A 443 -19.62 29.53 14.78
C ALA A 443 -18.28 29.00 15.26
N GLN A 444 -18.22 28.43 16.47
CA GLN A 444 -17.01 27.77 17.00
C GLN A 444 -16.65 26.53 16.19
N LEU A 445 -17.63 25.71 15.82
CA LEU A 445 -17.44 24.55 14.94
C LEU A 445 -16.95 24.97 13.55
N ALA A 446 -17.57 26.00 12.96
CA ALA A 446 -17.16 26.53 11.65
C ALA A 446 -15.72 27.07 11.70
N LEU A 447 -15.37 27.81 12.74
CA LEU A 447 -14.02 28.32 12.93
C LEU A 447 -13.00 27.18 13.13
N ALA A 448 -13.35 26.13 13.86
CA ALA A 448 -12.51 24.95 14.04
C ALA A 448 -12.19 24.25 12.71
N ARG A 449 -13.21 24.04 11.86
CA ARG A 449 -13.05 23.47 10.51
C ARG A 449 -12.17 24.34 9.62
N ILE A 450 -12.33 25.66 9.70
CA ILE A 450 -11.50 26.61 8.94
C ILE A 450 -10.03 26.46 9.33
N TYR A 451 -9.71 26.38 10.62
CA TYR A 451 -8.34 26.14 11.09
C TYR A 451 -7.82 24.74 10.76
N GLU A 452 -8.66 23.70 10.83
CA GLU A 452 -8.27 22.32 10.48
C GLU A 452 -7.94 22.18 8.98
N GLN A 453 -8.68 22.88 8.12
CA GLN A 453 -8.54 22.79 6.65
C GLN A 453 -7.64 23.87 6.06
N GLY A 454 -7.25 24.89 6.84
CA GLY A 454 -6.47 26.03 6.36
C GLY A 454 -7.21 26.91 5.35
N GLN A 455 -8.53 27.04 5.47
CA GLN A 455 -9.31 27.87 4.55
C GLN A 455 -9.10 29.36 4.85
N GLY A 456 -8.20 30.02 4.11
CA GLY A 456 -7.90 31.45 4.25
C GLY A 456 -7.21 31.87 5.56
N VAL A 457 -6.81 30.89 6.38
CA VAL A 457 -5.87 31.03 7.50
C VAL A 457 -4.82 29.93 7.38
N GLU A 458 -3.66 30.12 8.01
CA GLU A 458 -2.67 29.05 8.14
C GLU A 458 -3.31 27.87 8.89
N PRO A 459 -3.30 26.64 8.32
CA PRO A 459 -3.84 25.48 9.00
C PRO A 459 -3.17 25.30 10.36
N SER A 460 -3.98 25.05 11.39
CA SER A 460 -3.49 24.89 12.76
C SER A 460 -4.38 23.92 13.51
N ASP A 461 -3.85 22.70 13.70
CA ASP A 461 -4.54 21.67 14.47
C ASP A 461 -4.71 22.09 15.93
N VAL A 462 -3.77 22.87 16.48
CA VAL A 462 -3.85 23.40 17.84
C VAL A 462 -5.03 24.37 17.96
N GLU A 463 -5.18 25.31 17.02
CA GLU A 463 -6.33 26.21 17.00
C GLU A 463 -7.63 25.44 16.76
N ALA A 464 -7.63 24.49 15.82
CA ALA A 464 -8.78 23.63 15.56
C ALA A 464 -9.24 22.90 16.83
N VAL A 465 -8.32 22.28 17.58
CA VAL A 465 -8.62 21.65 18.87
C VAL A 465 -9.26 22.65 19.84
N THR A 466 -8.72 23.88 19.95
CA THR A 466 -9.26 24.85 20.91
C THR A 466 -10.70 25.24 20.57
N TRP A 467 -11.03 25.40 19.29
CA TRP A 467 -12.37 25.77 18.86
C TRP A 467 -13.34 24.58 18.88
N TYR A 468 -12.89 23.39 18.47
CA TYR A 468 -13.65 22.16 18.62
C TYR A 468 -13.98 21.88 20.08
N ARG A 469 -13.02 22.06 21.00
CA ARG A 469 -13.26 21.89 22.44
C ARG A 469 -14.33 22.83 22.97
N LYS A 470 -14.27 24.12 22.63
CA LYS A 470 -15.31 25.10 23.03
C LYS A 470 -16.69 24.71 22.52
N ALA A 471 -16.81 24.28 21.26
CA ALA A 471 -18.09 23.84 20.69
C ALA A 471 -18.56 22.51 21.33
N ALA A 472 -17.64 21.57 21.55
CA ALA A 472 -17.91 20.25 22.13
C ALA A 472 -18.36 20.32 23.59
N ASP A 473 -17.74 21.20 24.39
CA ASP A 473 -18.12 21.49 25.78
C ASP A 473 -19.53 22.07 25.88
N ARG A 474 -20.01 22.73 24.81
CA ARG A 474 -21.40 23.21 24.67
C ARG A 474 -22.37 22.18 24.10
N GLY A 475 -21.95 20.93 23.96
CA GLY A 475 -22.83 19.85 23.54
C GLY A 475 -22.91 19.65 22.02
N ASN A 476 -22.19 20.40 21.18
CA ASN A 476 -22.26 20.18 19.73
C ASN A 476 -21.69 18.80 19.36
N ALA A 477 -22.56 17.88 18.91
CA ALA A 477 -22.21 16.48 18.67
C ALA A 477 -21.14 16.30 17.58
N GLU A 478 -21.16 17.16 16.55
CA GLU A 478 -20.16 17.12 15.49
C GLU A 478 -18.78 17.57 16.00
N ALA A 479 -18.73 18.65 16.79
CA ALA A 479 -17.50 19.10 17.42
C ALA A 479 -16.95 18.04 18.38
N GLN A 480 -17.81 17.34 19.12
CA GLN A 480 -17.40 16.21 19.96
C GLN A 480 -16.80 15.08 19.14
N PHE A 481 -17.41 14.68 18.02
CA PHE A 481 -16.87 13.66 17.14
C PHE A 481 -15.51 14.08 16.54
N SER A 482 -15.41 15.31 16.01
CA SER A 482 -14.17 15.84 15.44
C SER A 482 -13.06 15.96 16.49
N LEU A 483 -13.39 16.40 17.71
CA LEU A 483 -12.42 16.43 18.81
C LEU A 483 -11.95 15.03 19.21
N GLY A 484 -12.85 14.04 19.23
CA GLY A 484 -12.48 12.64 19.41
C GLY A 484 -11.47 12.17 18.36
N ARG A 485 -11.69 12.54 17.09
CA ARG A 485 -10.77 12.23 15.97
C ARG A 485 -9.41 12.88 16.11
N LEU A 486 -9.34 14.10 16.65
CA LEU A 486 -8.06 14.78 16.87
C LEU A 486 -7.24 14.12 17.99
N TYR A 487 -7.90 13.63 19.05
CA TYR A 487 -7.24 12.81 20.07
C TYR A 487 -6.84 11.41 19.58
N ASP A 488 -7.65 10.78 18.73
CA ASP A 488 -7.38 9.46 18.08
C ASP A 488 -6.08 9.52 17.25
N HIS A 489 -5.84 10.62 16.53
CA HIS A 489 -4.68 10.75 15.63
C HIS A 489 -3.54 11.61 16.18
N GLY A 490 -3.63 12.08 17.43
CA GLY A 490 -2.65 12.99 18.01
C GLY A 490 -2.45 14.31 17.23
N ARG A 491 -3.51 14.83 16.61
CA ARG A 491 -3.45 16.06 15.80
C ARG A 491 -3.77 17.29 16.63
N GLY A 492 -2.77 18.14 16.88
CA GLY A 492 -2.89 19.34 17.71
C GLY A 492 -3.01 19.08 19.21
N VAL A 493 -3.04 17.81 19.62
CA VAL A 493 -3.03 17.28 20.98
C VAL A 493 -2.22 16.00 21.00
N LYS A 494 -1.69 15.60 22.17
CA LYS A 494 -1.09 14.27 22.33
C LYS A 494 -2.17 13.21 22.05
N GLU A 495 -1.79 12.16 21.34
CA GLU A 495 -2.65 11.00 21.13
C GLU A 495 -3.14 10.43 22.47
N ASP A 496 -4.45 10.24 22.59
CA ASP A 496 -5.09 9.79 23.82
C ASP A 496 -6.42 9.09 23.52
N ASN A 497 -6.36 7.75 23.50
CA ASN A 497 -7.52 6.91 23.25
C ASN A 497 -8.59 7.06 24.34
N ALA A 498 -8.24 7.29 25.61
CA ALA A 498 -9.26 7.43 26.65
C ALA A 498 -10.07 8.72 26.45
N ASN A 499 -9.40 9.83 26.13
CA ASN A 499 -10.08 11.09 25.83
C ASN A 499 -10.84 11.03 24.50
N ALA A 500 -10.27 10.41 23.46
CA ALA A 500 -10.97 10.20 22.19
C ALA A 500 -12.27 9.42 22.39
N ALA A 501 -12.22 8.29 23.12
CA ALA A 501 -13.38 7.47 23.41
C ALA A 501 -14.46 8.23 24.19
N ARG A 502 -14.05 9.06 25.17
CA ARG A 502 -14.97 9.90 25.94
C ARG A 502 -15.74 10.88 25.05
N TRP A 503 -15.05 11.50 24.08
CA TRP A 503 -15.68 12.43 23.14
C TRP A 503 -16.56 11.72 22.11
N TYR A 504 -16.10 10.59 21.57
CA TYR A 504 -16.91 9.75 20.70
C TYR A 504 -18.17 9.25 21.39
N ARG A 505 -18.09 8.79 22.64
CA ARG A 505 -19.26 8.34 23.40
C ARG A 505 -20.29 9.47 23.56
N ARG A 506 -19.85 10.67 23.93
CA ARG A 506 -20.74 11.85 24.03
C ARG A 506 -21.45 12.17 22.71
N ALA A 507 -20.74 12.12 21.59
CA ALA A 507 -21.35 12.33 20.27
C ALA A 507 -22.31 11.18 19.91
N ALA A 508 -21.93 9.94 20.21
CA ALA A 508 -22.71 8.74 19.90
C ALA A 508 -24.02 8.66 20.70
N ASP A 509 -23.99 9.09 21.98
CA ASP A 509 -25.15 9.21 22.85
C ASP A 509 -26.17 10.22 22.31
N GLN A 510 -25.70 11.26 21.61
CA GLN A 510 -26.55 12.25 20.92
C GLN A 510 -27.07 11.77 19.55
N GLY A 511 -26.76 10.53 19.15
CA GLY A 511 -27.24 9.97 17.89
C GLY A 511 -26.29 10.11 16.72
N GLN A 512 -25.10 10.73 16.88
CA GLN A 512 -24.15 10.90 15.78
C GLN A 512 -23.68 9.53 15.26
N VAL A 513 -24.08 9.21 14.03
CA VAL A 513 -23.92 7.87 13.44
C VAL A 513 -22.44 7.46 13.32
N ASP A 514 -21.57 8.35 12.84
CA ASP A 514 -20.14 8.06 12.72
C ASP A 514 -19.49 7.78 14.07
N ALA A 515 -19.94 8.49 15.11
CA ALA A 515 -19.49 8.26 16.48
C ALA A 515 -19.99 6.91 17.01
N GLN A 516 -21.22 6.50 16.70
CA GLN A 516 -21.75 5.19 17.07
C GLN A 516 -20.97 4.05 16.40
N ILE A 517 -20.63 4.18 15.11
CA ILE A 517 -19.80 3.20 14.40
C ILE A 517 -18.41 3.12 15.02
N LYS A 518 -17.79 4.28 15.28
CA LYS A 518 -16.46 4.36 15.91
C LYS A 518 -16.47 3.75 17.31
N MET A 519 -17.48 4.05 18.14
CA MET A 519 -17.65 3.44 19.46
C MET A 519 -17.85 1.94 19.38
N GLY A 520 -18.61 1.45 18.40
CA GLY A 520 -18.73 0.01 18.17
C GLY A 520 -17.36 -0.65 17.97
N SER A 521 -16.48 -0.02 17.19
CA SER A 521 -15.17 -0.59 16.85
C SER A 521 -14.25 -0.55 18.06
N TRP A 522 -14.28 0.57 18.78
CA TRP A 522 -13.44 0.80 19.95
C TRP A 522 -13.84 -0.07 21.14
N CYS A 523 -15.13 -0.33 21.34
CA CYS A 523 -15.60 -1.33 22.30
C CYS A 523 -15.14 -2.74 21.92
N SER A 524 -15.17 -3.14 20.65
CA SER A 524 -14.73 -4.50 20.25
C SER A 524 -13.21 -4.69 20.40
N LEU A 525 -12.43 -3.62 20.19
CA LEU A 525 -10.97 -3.62 20.28
C LEU A 525 -10.41 -3.26 21.67
N GLY A 526 -11.23 -2.70 22.58
CA GLY A 526 -10.77 -2.19 23.88
C GLY A 526 -9.93 -0.92 23.80
N LEU A 527 -10.16 -0.06 22.79
CA LEU A 527 -9.41 1.18 22.60
C LEU A 527 -9.99 2.30 23.44
N GLY A 528 -9.28 2.70 24.50
CA GLY A 528 -9.71 3.78 25.40
C GLY A 528 -10.96 3.47 26.24
N VAL A 529 -11.52 2.27 26.10
CA VAL A 529 -12.65 1.71 26.85
C VAL A 529 -12.39 0.23 27.13
N GLU A 530 -13.10 -0.34 28.08
CA GLU A 530 -13.06 -1.78 28.32
C GLU A 530 -13.57 -2.55 27.10
N GLN A 531 -12.87 -3.62 26.72
CA GLN A 531 -13.25 -4.45 25.59
C GLN A 531 -14.58 -5.15 25.86
N SER A 532 -15.57 -4.94 24.99
CA SER A 532 -16.90 -5.52 25.09
C SER A 532 -17.58 -5.62 23.73
N ASP A 533 -17.66 -6.84 23.20
CA ASP A 533 -18.40 -7.09 21.96
C ASP A 533 -19.90 -6.89 22.12
N VAL A 534 -20.44 -7.04 23.33
CA VAL A 534 -21.85 -6.76 23.64
C VAL A 534 -22.13 -5.26 23.53
N GLU A 535 -21.26 -4.41 24.08
CA GLU A 535 -21.37 -2.96 23.93
C GLU A 535 -21.17 -2.55 22.47
N ALA A 536 -20.20 -3.17 21.78
CA ALA A 536 -19.98 -2.95 20.36
C ALA A 536 -21.23 -3.23 19.51
N ALA A 537 -21.84 -4.40 19.71
CA ALA A 537 -23.08 -4.79 19.03
C ALA A 537 -24.22 -3.81 19.30
N ASN A 538 -24.34 -3.28 20.51
CA ASN A 538 -25.34 -2.26 20.85
C ASN A 538 -25.10 -0.94 20.11
N TRP A 539 -23.86 -0.49 19.99
CA TRP A 539 -23.52 0.71 19.23
C TRP A 539 -23.79 0.54 17.73
N TYR A 540 -23.39 -0.61 17.14
CA TYR A 540 -23.73 -0.91 15.75
C TYR A 540 -25.22 -1.03 15.52
N ARG A 541 -25.97 -1.61 16.46
CA ARG A 541 -27.43 -1.66 16.40
C ARG A 541 -28.01 -0.26 16.33
N LYS A 542 -27.55 0.69 17.16
CA LYS A 542 -28.03 2.08 17.12
C LYS A 542 -27.78 2.70 15.73
N ALA A 543 -26.57 2.56 15.17
CA ALA A 543 -26.25 3.05 13.83
C ALA A 543 -27.09 2.37 12.73
N ALA A 544 -27.27 1.05 12.83
CA ALA A 544 -28.03 0.25 11.87
C ALA A 544 -29.53 0.61 11.84
N LEU A 545 -30.11 0.89 13.00
CA LEU A 545 -31.50 1.34 13.14
C LEU A 545 -31.74 2.73 12.56
N GLN A 546 -30.70 3.57 12.50
CA GLN A 546 -30.73 4.86 11.78
C GLN A 546 -30.56 4.71 10.26
N GLY A 547 -30.51 3.47 9.74
CA GLY A 547 -30.42 3.20 8.31
C GLY A 547 -28.99 3.19 7.75
N ASN A 548 -27.96 3.46 8.55
CA ASN A 548 -26.59 3.54 8.06
C ASN A 548 -26.05 2.17 7.59
N ALA A 549 -25.56 2.11 6.34
CA ALA A 549 -25.05 0.89 5.71
C ALA A 549 -23.88 0.25 6.47
N THR A 550 -22.90 1.03 6.95
CA THR A 550 -21.75 0.53 7.72
C THR A 550 -22.19 -0.02 9.08
N GLY A 551 -23.14 0.64 9.75
CA GLY A 551 -23.76 0.13 10.98
C GLY A 551 -24.49 -1.19 10.75
N GLN A 552 -25.26 -1.30 9.66
CA GLN A 552 -25.97 -2.52 9.27
C GLN A 552 -25.01 -3.67 8.92
N LEU A 553 -23.95 -3.40 8.16
CA LEU A 553 -22.85 -4.35 7.89
C LEU A 553 -22.21 -4.82 9.19
N ASN A 554 -21.79 -3.86 10.01
CA ASN A 554 -21.38 -3.95 11.41
C ASN A 554 -22.17 -5.00 12.19
N PHE A 555 -23.47 -4.74 12.28
CA PHE A 555 -24.37 -5.50 13.11
C PHE A 555 -24.68 -6.89 12.52
N GLY A 556 -24.76 -7.01 11.19
CA GLY A 556 -24.88 -8.29 10.51
C GLY A 556 -23.67 -9.19 10.77
N TYR A 557 -22.47 -8.63 10.78
CA TYR A 557 -21.23 -9.33 11.11
C TYR A 557 -21.23 -9.89 12.54
N MET A 558 -21.68 -9.11 13.53
CA MET A 558 -21.77 -9.57 14.92
C MET A 558 -22.65 -10.81 15.04
N TYR A 559 -23.78 -10.87 14.31
CA TYR A 559 -24.63 -12.06 14.25
C TYR A 559 -24.00 -13.23 13.50
N HIS A 560 -23.25 -12.99 12.43
CA HIS A 560 -22.62 -14.06 11.64
C HIS A 560 -21.54 -14.79 12.44
N VAL A 561 -20.68 -14.04 13.13
CA VAL A 561 -19.58 -14.60 13.92
C VAL A 561 -20.06 -15.07 15.30
N GLY A 562 -21.11 -14.44 15.84
CA GLY A 562 -21.55 -14.67 17.22
C GLY A 562 -20.72 -13.90 18.25
N GLN A 563 -20.16 -12.74 17.85
CA GLN A 563 -19.42 -11.84 18.75
C GLN A 563 -20.40 -10.86 19.40
N GLY A 564 -20.48 -10.87 20.73
CA GLY A 564 -21.39 -10.01 21.50
C GLY A 564 -22.88 -10.31 21.36
N LEU A 565 -23.25 -11.23 20.46
CA LEU A 565 -24.61 -11.69 20.16
C LEU A 565 -24.59 -13.20 19.98
N GLU A 566 -25.73 -13.85 20.21
CA GLU A 566 -25.89 -15.24 19.81
C GLU A 566 -25.82 -15.35 18.27
N LYS A 567 -25.00 -16.29 17.77
CA LYS A 567 -24.79 -16.49 16.34
C LYS A 567 -26.12 -16.81 15.64
N ASP A 568 -26.46 -16.01 14.65
CA ASP A 568 -27.71 -16.13 13.89
C ASP A 568 -27.50 -15.67 12.44
N ASN A 569 -27.20 -16.63 11.56
CA ASN A 569 -26.93 -16.35 10.16
C ASN A 569 -28.14 -15.79 9.40
N VAL A 570 -29.38 -16.09 9.83
CA VAL A 570 -30.60 -15.56 9.20
C VAL A 570 -30.72 -14.06 9.48
N LYS A 571 -30.49 -13.65 10.73
CA LYS A 571 -30.41 -12.23 11.10
C LYS A 571 -29.24 -11.53 10.43
N ALA A 572 -28.08 -12.17 10.34
CA ALA A 572 -26.92 -11.63 9.63
C ALA A 572 -27.25 -11.29 8.16
N VAL A 573 -27.86 -12.24 7.44
CA VAL A 573 -28.30 -12.02 6.05
C VAL A 573 -29.29 -10.89 5.95
N ALA A 574 -30.27 -10.80 6.86
CA ALA A 574 -31.26 -9.73 6.83
C ALA A 574 -30.60 -8.33 6.94
N TRP A 575 -29.56 -8.18 7.76
CA TRP A 575 -28.81 -6.93 7.88
C TRP A 575 -27.86 -6.69 6.71
N TYR A 576 -27.13 -7.71 6.25
CA TYR A 576 -26.27 -7.59 5.07
C TYR A 576 -27.07 -7.21 3.83
N ARG A 577 -28.28 -7.74 3.65
CA ARG A 577 -29.16 -7.39 2.54
C ARG A 577 -29.52 -5.90 2.55
N LYS A 578 -29.93 -5.35 3.70
CA LYS A 578 -30.21 -3.92 3.84
C LYS A 578 -29.00 -3.04 3.53
N ALA A 579 -27.81 -3.45 3.94
CA ALA A 579 -26.57 -2.72 3.64
C ALA A 579 -26.15 -2.85 2.17
N ALA A 580 -26.33 -4.02 1.56
CA ALA A 580 -26.01 -4.30 0.17
C ALA A 580 -26.95 -3.57 -0.81
N GLU A 581 -28.23 -3.43 -0.46
CA GLU A 581 -29.24 -2.66 -1.21
C GLU A 581 -28.90 -1.15 -1.29
N GLN A 582 -28.15 -0.63 -0.30
CA GLN A 582 -27.62 0.73 -0.31
C GLN A 582 -26.32 0.87 -1.14
N GLY A 583 -25.88 -0.20 -1.79
CA GLY A 583 -24.68 -0.21 -2.62
C GLY A 583 -23.38 -0.52 -1.88
N GLY A 584 -23.40 -0.89 -0.61
CA GLY A 584 -22.17 -1.17 0.15
C GLY A 584 -21.41 -2.40 -0.39
N ALA A 585 -20.23 -2.21 -0.97
CA ALA A 585 -19.44 -3.29 -1.58
C ALA A 585 -19.07 -4.42 -0.60
N ASP A 586 -18.68 -4.10 0.64
CA ASP A 586 -18.40 -5.12 1.66
C ASP A 586 -19.65 -5.89 2.11
N ALA A 587 -20.81 -5.26 2.09
CA ALA A 587 -22.08 -5.92 2.39
C ALA A 587 -22.52 -6.85 1.26
N GLN A 588 -22.32 -6.44 0.01
CA GLN A 588 -22.53 -7.28 -1.17
C GLN A 588 -21.59 -8.49 -1.15
N LEU A 589 -20.30 -8.29 -0.83
CA LEU A 589 -19.34 -9.39 -0.63
C LEU A 589 -19.83 -10.36 0.45
N ASN A 590 -20.07 -9.87 1.67
CA ASN A 590 -20.48 -10.73 2.78
C ASN A 590 -21.80 -11.45 2.48
N LEU A 591 -22.78 -10.79 1.86
CA LEU A 591 -24.03 -11.44 1.43
C LEU A 591 -23.78 -12.51 0.36
N GLY A 592 -22.86 -12.25 -0.59
CA GLY A 592 -22.44 -13.23 -1.58
C GLY A 592 -21.84 -14.48 -0.96
N VAL A 593 -21.01 -14.32 0.08
CA VAL A 593 -20.46 -15.44 0.87
C VAL A 593 -21.56 -16.24 1.55
N MET A 594 -22.59 -15.57 2.10
CA MET A 594 -23.72 -16.26 2.72
C MET A 594 -24.48 -17.13 1.70
N TYR A 595 -24.71 -16.63 0.49
CA TYR A 595 -25.31 -17.42 -0.60
C TYR A 595 -24.39 -18.53 -1.11
N TYR A 596 -23.08 -18.29 -1.18
CA TYR A 596 -22.11 -19.28 -1.66
C TYR A 596 -22.09 -20.53 -0.76
N HIS A 597 -22.17 -20.34 0.56
CA HIS A 597 -22.16 -21.44 1.53
C HIS A 597 -23.57 -21.90 1.97
N GLY A 598 -24.63 -21.18 1.64
CA GLY A 598 -25.98 -21.47 2.16
C GLY A 598 -26.13 -21.15 3.67
N ASN A 599 -25.39 -20.16 4.17
CA ASN A 599 -25.42 -19.77 5.58
C ASN A 599 -26.60 -18.83 5.84
N GLY A 600 -27.67 -19.32 6.48
CA GLY A 600 -28.85 -18.51 6.80
C GLY A 600 -29.73 -18.16 5.59
N VAL A 601 -29.39 -18.66 4.41
CA VAL A 601 -30.14 -18.61 3.15
C VAL A 601 -29.96 -19.92 2.39
N GLU A 602 -30.84 -20.21 1.44
CA GLU A 602 -30.63 -21.30 0.49
C GLU A 602 -29.36 -21.05 -0.34
N GLN A 603 -28.55 -22.08 -0.52
CA GLN A 603 -27.29 -21.98 -1.26
C GLN A 603 -27.57 -21.63 -2.73
N SER A 604 -26.88 -20.61 -3.24
CA SER A 604 -27.03 -20.16 -4.62
C SER A 604 -25.75 -19.51 -5.12
N HIS A 605 -24.97 -20.26 -5.90
CA HIS A 605 -23.77 -19.72 -6.55
C HIS A 605 -24.11 -18.60 -7.55
N ALA A 606 -25.26 -18.65 -8.22
CA ALA A 606 -25.67 -17.60 -9.16
C ALA A 606 -25.90 -16.26 -8.44
N GLN A 607 -26.56 -16.28 -7.27
CA GLN A 607 -26.75 -15.08 -6.47
C GLN A 607 -25.43 -14.59 -5.86
N ALA A 608 -24.57 -15.51 -5.40
CA ALA A 608 -23.23 -15.17 -4.93
C ALA A 608 -22.42 -14.45 -6.01
N THR A 609 -22.35 -15.00 -7.23
CA THR A 609 -21.62 -14.41 -8.34
C THR A 609 -22.16 -13.04 -8.74
N ALA A 610 -23.49 -12.86 -8.74
CA ALA A 610 -24.10 -11.56 -9.02
C ALA A 610 -23.69 -10.49 -7.98
N LEU A 611 -23.69 -10.85 -6.70
CA LEU A 611 -23.28 -9.95 -5.61
C LEU A 611 -21.77 -9.67 -5.63
N TYR A 612 -20.95 -10.69 -5.90
CA TYR A 612 -19.50 -10.50 -6.08
C TYR A 612 -19.21 -9.58 -7.26
N ARG A 613 -19.96 -9.69 -8.37
CA ARG A 613 -19.82 -8.75 -9.50
C ARG A 613 -20.12 -7.31 -9.10
N GLN A 614 -21.22 -7.07 -8.41
CA GLN A 614 -21.57 -5.72 -7.92
C GLN A 614 -20.49 -5.13 -7.01
N ALA A 615 -19.92 -5.93 -6.11
CA ALA A 615 -18.84 -5.48 -5.22
C ALA A 615 -17.51 -5.29 -5.98
N ALA A 616 -17.19 -6.19 -6.91
CA ALA A 616 -15.96 -6.15 -7.70
C ALA A 616 -15.90 -4.95 -8.65
N GLU A 617 -17.04 -4.56 -9.23
CA GLU A 617 -17.20 -3.36 -10.06
C GLU A 617 -16.96 -2.06 -9.28
N GLN A 618 -17.20 -2.08 -7.97
CA GLN A 618 -16.88 -0.97 -7.06
C GLN A 618 -15.42 -0.98 -6.59
N GLY A 619 -14.59 -1.90 -7.10
CA GLY A 619 -13.18 -2.00 -6.73
C GLY A 619 -12.91 -2.85 -5.49
N ASN A 620 -13.87 -3.61 -4.97
CA ASN A 620 -13.62 -4.49 -3.83
C ASN A 620 -12.69 -5.65 -4.22
N LEU A 621 -11.47 -5.65 -3.68
CA LEU A 621 -10.42 -6.63 -3.99
C LEU A 621 -10.82 -8.08 -3.73
N LYS A 622 -11.44 -8.35 -2.57
CA LYS A 622 -11.86 -9.70 -2.20
C LYS A 622 -12.97 -10.18 -3.11
N ALA A 623 -13.91 -9.30 -3.48
CA ALA A 623 -14.94 -9.64 -4.44
C ALA A 623 -14.38 -9.92 -5.84
N GLN A 624 -13.36 -9.20 -6.29
CA GLN A 624 -12.67 -9.48 -7.56
C GLN A 624 -12.03 -10.88 -7.55
N LEU A 625 -11.39 -11.29 -6.46
CA LEU A 625 -10.83 -12.63 -6.27
C LEU A 625 -11.91 -13.72 -6.19
N CYS A 626 -12.99 -13.46 -5.46
CA CYS A 626 -14.12 -14.39 -5.40
C CYS A 626 -14.72 -14.58 -6.79
N LEU A 627 -14.95 -13.47 -7.51
CA LEU A 627 -15.51 -13.49 -8.85
C LEU A 627 -14.62 -14.21 -9.86
N SER A 628 -13.30 -14.02 -9.80
CA SER A 628 -12.39 -14.79 -10.65
C SER A 628 -12.48 -16.29 -10.37
N THR A 629 -12.63 -16.68 -9.11
CA THR A 629 -12.84 -18.08 -8.72
C THR A 629 -14.16 -18.62 -9.26
N MET A 630 -15.22 -17.82 -9.24
CA MET A 630 -16.53 -18.23 -9.78
C MET A 630 -16.44 -18.51 -11.28
N TYR A 631 -15.74 -17.65 -12.03
CA TYR A 631 -15.51 -17.85 -13.46
C TYR A 631 -14.54 -18.99 -13.78
N GLU A 632 -13.46 -19.15 -13.00
CA GLU A 632 -12.51 -20.25 -13.14
C GLU A 632 -13.20 -21.61 -12.90
N GLY A 633 -14.09 -21.68 -11.92
CA GLY A 633 -14.81 -22.91 -11.56
C GLY A 633 -16.14 -23.13 -12.28
N GLY A 634 -16.64 -22.15 -13.05
CA GLY A 634 -18.00 -22.20 -13.62
C GLY A 634 -19.10 -22.27 -12.54
N LEU A 635 -18.91 -21.58 -11.41
CA LEU A 635 -19.85 -21.60 -10.29
C LEU A 635 -20.87 -20.47 -10.44
N GLY A 636 -22.13 -20.81 -10.72
CA GLY A 636 -23.21 -19.82 -10.88
C GLY A 636 -23.12 -18.95 -12.15
N VAL A 637 -22.09 -19.17 -12.97
CA VAL A 637 -21.83 -18.63 -14.31
C VAL A 637 -21.16 -19.71 -15.14
N GLU A 638 -21.16 -19.57 -16.47
CA GLU A 638 -20.36 -20.45 -17.33
C GLU A 638 -18.86 -20.27 -17.04
N GLN A 639 -18.10 -21.36 -17.17
CA GLN A 639 -16.65 -21.33 -16.94
C GLN A 639 -15.98 -20.47 -18.02
N ASP A 640 -15.23 -19.45 -17.58
CA ASP A 640 -14.56 -18.51 -18.48
C ASP A 640 -13.23 -18.04 -17.86
N TYR A 641 -12.13 -18.62 -18.34
CA TYR A 641 -10.80 -18.24 -17.87
C TYR A 641 -10.37 -16.84 -18.32
N VAL A 642 -10.94 -16.30 -19.41
CA VAL A 642 -10.63 -14.95 -19.89
C VAL A 642 -11.25 -13.92 -18.95
N GLU A 643 -12.51 -14.13 -18.55
CA GLU A 643 -13.14 -13.31 -17.52
C GLU A 643 -12.41 -13.48 -16.17
N ALA A 644 -12.12 -14.72 -15.75
CA ALA A 644 -11.41 -14.97 -14.50
C ALA A 644 -10.08 -14.22 -14.42
N ILE A 645 -9.26 -14.30 -15.47
CA ILE A 645 -7.96 -13.64 -15.47
C ILE A 645 -8.08 -12.12 -15.60
N SER A 646 -9.15 -11.60 -16.23
CA SER A 646 -9.41 -10.15 -16.30
C SER A 646 -9.71 -9.56 -14.91
N TRP A 647 -10.47 -10.28 -14.07
CA TRP A 647 -10.76 -9.86 -12.70
C TRP A 647 -9.54 -10.01 -11.79
N LEU A 648 -8.76 -11.08 -11.95
CA LEU A 648 -7.47 -11.25 -11.26
C LEU A 648 -6.49 -10.13 -11.59
N ARG A 649 -6.41 -9.71 -12.87
CA ARG A 649 -5.56 -8.59 -13.30
C ARG A 649 -5.89 -7.32 -12.54
N ARG A 650 -7.17 -6.95 -12.45
CA ARG A 650 -7.62 -5.74 -11.74
C ARG A 650 -7.24 -5.77 -10.25
N ALA A 651 -7.35 -6.94 -9.60
CA ALA A 651 -6.94 -7.11 -8.21
C ALA A 651 -5.40 -7.08 -8.04
N ALA A 652 -4.66 -7.69 -8.99
CA ALA A 652 -3.20 -7.73 -8.99
C ALA A 652 -2.56 -6.35 -9.21
N GLU A 653 -3.14 -5.54 -10.11
CA GLU A 653 -2.71 -4.17 -10.42
C GLU A 653 -2.92 -3.20 -9.24
N GLN A 654 -3.90 -3.47 -8.38
CA GLN A 654 -4.09 -2.74 -7.11
C GLN A 654 -3.09 -3.14 -6.02
N GLY A 655 -2.18 -4.08 -6.30
CA GLY A 655 -1.09 -4.45 -5.41
C GLY A 655 -1.34 -5.67 -4.52
N HIS A 656 -2.50 -6.33 -4.60
CA HIS A 656 -2.83 -7.45 -3.71
C HIS A 656 -1.95 -8.69 -3.98
N HIS A 657 -1.12 -9.10 -3.02
CA HIS A 657 -0.10 -10.14 -3.25
C HIS A 657 -0.67 -11.52 -3.61
N GLU A 658 -1.82 -11.92 -3.06
CA GLU A 658 -2.49 -13.17 -3.47
C GLU A 658 -3.05 -13.07 -4.88
N ALA A 659 -3.59 -11.91 -5.27
CA ALA A 659 -4.10 -11.72 -6.63
C ALA A 659 -2.95 -11.80 -7.64
N GLN A 660 -1.80 -11.20 -7.31
CA GLN A 660 -0.58 -11.28 -8.11
C GLN A 660 -0.06 -12.72 -8.24
N HIS A 661 -0.08 -13.49 -7.15
CA HIS A 661 0.28 -14.91 -7.16
C HIS A 661 -0.64 -15.74 -8.06
N TYR A 662 -1.96 -15.62 -7.91
CA TYR A 662 -2.92 -16.35 -8.74
C TYR A 662 -2.90 -15.91 -10.20
N PHE A 663 -2.77 -14.60 -10.45
CA PHE A 663 -2.61 -14.05 -11.79
C PHE A 663 -1.35 -14.59 -12.48
N ALA A 664 -0.25 -14.74 -11.75
CA ALA A 664 0.94 -15.40 -12.27
C ALA A 664 0.70 -16.88 -12.59
N GLY A 665 -0.04 -17.59 -11.73
CA GLY A 665 -0.44 -18.98 -11.96
C GLY A 665 -1.20 -19.17 -13.27
N MET A 666 -2.07 -18.22 -13.64
CA MET A 666 -2.80 -18.24 -14.92
C MET A 666 -1.84 -18.16 -16.11
N TYR A 667 -0.77 -17.37 -16.03
CA TYR A 667 0.29 -17.32 -17.05
C TYR A 667 1.17 -18.57 -17.08
N VAL A 668 1.45 -19.20 -15.94
CA VAL A 668 2.17 -20.49 -15.88
C VAL A 668 1.37 -21.57 -16.59
N MET A 669 0.05 -21.62 -16.36
CA MET A 669 -0.82 -22.66 -16.90
C MET A 669 -1.37 -22.35 -18.29
N GLY A 670 -1.29 -21.10 -18.76
CA GLY A 670 -1.90 -20.67 -20.01
C GLY A 670 -3.43 -20.66 -19.98
N LEU A 671 -4.02 -20.35 -18.83
CA LEU A 671 -5.47 -20.34 -18.63
C LEU A 671 -6.03 -18.95 -18.89
N GLY A 672 -6.83 -18.80 -19.96
CA GLY A 672 -7.42 -17.51 -20.36
C GLY A 672 -6.42 -16.53 -20.99
N VAL A 673 -5.13 -16.89 -21.04
CA VAL A 673 -4.04 -16.17 -21.69
C VAL A 673 -3.05 -17.13 -22.31
N GLU A 674 -2.25 -16.65 -23.26
CA GLU A 674 -1.09 -17.39 -23.74
C GLU A 674 -0.11 -17.66 -22.60
N GLN A 675 0.40 -18.90 -22.52
CA GLN A 675 1.37 -19.29 -21.52
C GLN A 675 2.62 -18.40 -21.63
N ASN A 676 2.98 -17.75 -20.54
CA ASN A 676 4.12 -16.83 -20.51
C ASN A 676 4.83 -16.87 -19.15
N TYR A 677 5.93 -17.62 -19.11
CA TYR A 677 6.72 -17.76 -17.89
C TYR A 677 7.45 -16.48 -17.46
N VAL A 678 7.76 -15.56 -18.38
CA VAL A 678 8.42 -14.29 -18.05
C VAL A 678 7.45 -13.38 -17.30
N GLU A 679 6.22 -13.25 -17.79
CA GLU A 679 5.15 -12.53 -17.11
C GLU A 679 4.80 -13.20 -15.76
N ALA A 680 4.72 -14.53 -15.72
CA ALA A 680 4.51 -15.25 -14.47
C ALA A 680 5.58 -14.92 -13.42
N VAL A 681 6.87 -14.92 -13.80
CA VAL A 681 7.96 -14.54 -12.89
C VAL A 681 7.81 -13.11 -12.40
N PHE A 682 7.46 -12.17 -13.29
CA PHE A 682 7.27 -10.77 -12.92
C PHE A 682 6.21 -10.60 -11.83
N TRP A 683 5.06 -11.25 -11.99
CA TRP A 683 3.97 -11.19 -11.01
C TRP A 683 4.26 -11.99 -9.74
N LEU A 684 4.89 -13.16 -9.86
CA LEU A 684 5.38 -13.93 -8.70
C LEU A 684 6.39 -13.14 -7.88
N LEU A 685 7.30 -12.40 -8.53
CA LEU A 685 8.28 -11.56 -7.84
C LEU A 685 7.56 -10.50 -7.02
N LYS A 686 6.64 -9.73 -7.61
CA LYS A 686 5.84 -8.72 -6.90
C LYS A 686 5.12 -9.31 -5.68
N ALA A 687 4.48 -10.46 -5.82
CA ALA A 687 3.81 -11.14 -4.71
C ALA A 687 4.79 -11.61 -3.62
N ALA A 688 5.92 -12.19 -4.03
CA ALA A 688 6.96 -12.70 -3.14
C ALA A 688 7.63 -11.59 -2.33
N LEU A 689 7.80 -10.39 -2.91
CA LEU A 689 8.37 -9.22 -2.22
C LEU A 689 7.47 -8.70 -1.11
N GLN A 690 6.17 -8.86 -1.27
CA GLN A 690 5.17 -8.53 -0.25
C GLN A 690 5.04 -9.62 0.82
N GLY A 691 5.85 -10.68 0.74
CA GLY A 691 5.88 -11.75 1.73
C GLY A 691 5.02 -12.98 1.38
N ASN A 692 4.36 -13.06 0.22
CA ASN A 692 3.51 -14.21 -0.07
C ASN A 692 4.33 -15.52 -0.20
N ALA A 693 4.14 -16.45 0.75
CA ALA A 693 4.95 -17.67 0.86
C ALA A 693 4.78 -18.62 -0.34
N ALA A 694 3.55 -18.76 -0.85
CA ALA A 694 3.26 -19.57 -2.04
C ALA A 694 3.91 -19.00 -3.31
N ALA A 695 3.95 -17.68 -3.45
CA ALA A 695 4.66 -17.01 -4.53
C ALA A 695 6.18 -17.19 -4.41
N GLN A 696 6.72 -17.13 -3.20
CA GLN A 696 8.13 -17.40 -2.94
C GLN A 696 8.50 -18.84 -3.32
N SER A 697 7.69 -19.84 -2.93
CA SER A 697 7.95 -21.24 -3.28
C SER A 697 7.81 -21.51 -4.78
N GLN A 698 6.81 -20.93 -5.45
CA GLN A 698 6.68 -21.02 -6.90
C GLN A 698 7.83 -20.31 -7.62
N LEU A 699 8.23 -19.11 -7.20
CA LEU A 699 9.38 -18.40 -7.77
C LEU A 699 10.67 -19.21 -7.60
N GLY A 700 10.85 -19.86 -6.46
CA GLY A 700 11.94 -20.82 -6.26
C GLY A 700 11.93 -21.94 -7.30
N SER A 701 10.75 -22.48 -7.63
CA SER A 701 10.56 -23.52 -8.65
C SER A 701 10.85 -23.00 -10.07
N MET A 702 10.51 -21.75 -10.37
CA MET A 702 10.82 -21.09 -11.65
C MET A 702 12.34 -20.92 -11.83
N TYR A 703 13.06 -20.49 -10.79
CA TYR A 703 14.53 -20.41 -10.82
C TYR A 703 15.21 -21.79 -10.89
N ALA A 704 14.65 -22.80 -10.21
CA ALA A 704 15.16 -24.17 -10.24
C ALA A 704 15.06 -24.83 -11.62
N SER A 705 14.01 -24.50 -12.37
CA SER A 705 13.74 -25.03 -13.71
C SER A 705 14.30 -24.16 -14.84
N GLY A 706 14.51 -22.86 -14.59
CA GLY A 706 14.84 -21.89 -15.64
C GLY A 706 13.63 -21.46 -16.48
N ALA A 707 12.41 -21.67 -15.99
CA ALA A 707 11.19 -21.24 -16.67
C ALA A 707 11.03 -19.72 -16.53
N GLY A 708 11.12 -18.98 -17.65
CA GLY A 708 10.96 -17.52 -17.68
C GLY A 708 12.13 -16.72 -17.06
N VAL A 709 13.12 -17.39 -16.47
CA VAL A 709 14.32 -16.80 -15.86
C VAL A 709 15.54 -17.64 -16.16
N LYS A 710 16.73 -17.05 -16.05
CA LYS A 710 17.97 -17.82 -16.06
C LYS A 710 17.98 -18.78 -14.87
N GLN A 711 18.14 -20.07 -15.15
CA GLN A 711 18.19 -21.12 -14.14
C GLN A 711 19.24 -20.81 -13.07
N SER A 712 18.86 -20.92 -11.80
CA SER A 712 19.74 -20.70 -10.65
C SER A 712 19.24 -21.42 -9.40
N ASP A 713 19.88 -22.54 -9.07
CA ASP A 713 19.55 -23.30 -7.87
C ASP A 713 19.86 -22.54 -6.58
N ILE A 714 20.87 -21.67 -6.59
CA ILE A 714 21.22 -20.83 -5.44
C ILE A 714 20.09 -19.83 -5.15
N VAL A 715 19.54 -19.20 -6.19
CA VAL A 715 18.42 -18.27 -6.04
C VAL A 715 17.14 -19.02 -5.66
N ALA A 716 16.91 -20.21 -6.23
CA ALA A 716 15.80 -21.07 -5.85
C ALA A 716 15.80 -21.40 -4.34
N VAL A 717 16.96 -21.83 -3.81
CA VAL A 717 17.14 -22.12 -2.37
C VAL A 717 16.84 -20.91 -1.50
N ARG A 718 17.28 -19.71 -1.91
CA ARG A 718 16.99 -18.48 -1.15
C ARG A 718 15.50 -18.22 -1.03
N TRP A 719 14.76 -18.38 -2.12
CA TRP A 719 13.31 -18.24 -2.12
C TRP A 719 12.61 -19.32 -1.31
N TYR A 720 13.03 -20.58 -1.43
CA TYR A 720 12.48 -21.64 -0.59
C TYR A 720 12.73 -21.39 0.90
N LYS A 721 13.93 -20.93 1.29
CA LYS A 721 14.21 -20.58 2.70
C LYS A 721 13.30 -19.47 3.22
N LYS A 722 12.99 -18.46 2.40
CA LYS A 722 12.03 -17.41 2.77
C LYS A 722 10.61 -17.97 2.95
N ALA A 723 10.17 -18.85 2.05
CA ALA A 723 8.85 -19.47 2.12
C ALA A 723 8.71 -20.40 3.34
N VAL A 724 9.75 -21.19 3.65
CA VAL A 724 9.78 -22.09 4.81
C VAL A 724 9.72 -21.34 6.14
N ALA A 725 10.31 -20.14 6.23
CA ALA A 725 10.19 -19.30 7.43
C ALA A 725 8.73 -18.93 7.75
N GLN A 726 7.82 -19.10 6.78
CA GLN A 726 6.39 -18.83 6.89
C GLN A 726 5.54 -20.13 6.91
N GLY A 727 6.18 -21.30 6.99
CA GLY A 727 5.49 -22.59 7.04
C GLY A 727 5.10 -23.19 5.69
N ASP A 728 5.61 -22.68 4.55
CA ASP A 728 5.27 -23.22 3.23
C ASP A 728 5.79 -24.66 3.05
N VAL A 729 4.86 -25.59 2.94
CA VAL A 729 5.10 -27.04 2.89
C VAL A 729 5.83 -27.45 1.60
N LEU A 730 5.47 -26.83 0.47
CA LEU A 730 6.08 -27.12 -0.82
C LEU A 730 7.56 -26.72 -0.84
N ALA A 731 7.91 -25.59 -0.24
CA ALA A 731 9.28 -25.14 -0.08
C ALA A 731 10.08 -26.06 0.85
N MET A 732 9.47 -26.58 1.94
CA MET A 732 10.12 -27.59 2.81
C MET A 732 10.46 -28.85 2.01
N PHE A 733 9.50 -29.38 1.25
CA PHE A 733 9.70 -30.53 0.37
C PHE A 733 10.83 -30.27 -0.65
N ASN A 734 10.79 -29.12 -1.33
CA ASN A 734 11.78 -28.75 -2.34
C ASN A 734 13.18 -28.57 -1.74
N LEU A 735 13.31 -27.96 -0.55
CA LEU A 735 14.60 -27.89 0.15
C LEU A 735 15.13 -29.27 0.51
N GLY A 736 14.26 -30.19 0.98
CA GLY A 736 14.64 -31.58 1.21
C GLY A 736 15.27 -32.21 -0.03
N CYS A 737 14.64 -32.03 -1.19
CA CYS A 737 15.17 -32.52 -2.46
C CYS A 737 16.49 -31.85 -2.86
N PHE A 738 16.64 -30.54 -2.63
CA PHE A 738 17.85 -29.78 -2.99
C PHE A 738 19.05 -30.18 -2.12
N TYR A 739 18.85 -30.34 -0.81
CA TYR A 739 19.89 -30.86 0.10
C TYR A 739 20.26 -32.30 -0.22
N ASN A 740 19.31 -33.14 -0.65
CA ASN A 740 19.58 -34.53 -1.02
C ASN A 740 20.53 -34.64 -2.22
N HIS A 741 20.46 -33.70 -3.15
CA HIS A 741 21.25 -33.72 -4.40
C HIS A 741 22.38 -32.68 -4.44
N GLY A 742 22.55 -31.86 -3.40
CA GLY A 742 23.54 -30.78 -3.39
C GLY A 742 23.27 -29.68 -4.43
N ARG A 743 22.00 -29.40 -4.74
CA ARG A 743 21.61 -28.37 -5.71
C ARG A 743 21.54 -27.01 -5.02
N GLY A 744 22.41 -26.07 -5.39
CA GLY A 744 22.42 -24.72 -4.80
C GLY A 744 22.78 -24.64 -3.31
N VAL A 745 23.06 -25.78 -2.67
CA VAL A 745 23.52 -25.96 -1.29
C VAL A 745 24.52 -27.12 -1.24
N GLU A 746 25.34 -27.17 -0.20
CA GLU A 746 26.15 -28.35 0.08
C GLU A 746 25.24 -29.57 0.32
N GLN A 747 25.59 -30.70 -0.30
CA GLN A 747 24.81 -31.93 -0.16
C GLN A 747 24.82 -32.38 1.30
N SER A 748 23.63 -32.58 1.86
CA SER A 748 23.48 -33.05 3.23
C SER A 748 22.23 -33.91 3.35
N TYR A 749 22.43 -35.22 3.46
CA TYR A 749 21.34 -36.16 3.66
C TYR A 749 20.66 -35.95 5.02
N VAL A 750 21.41 -35.52 6.05
CA VAL A 750 20.85 -35.19 7.37
C VAL A 750 19.88 -34.00 7.27
N ALA A 751 20.30 -32.94 6.57
CA ALA A 751 19.42 -31.78 6.34
C ALA A 751 18.22 -32.14 5.46
N ALA A 752 18.43 -32.95 4.41
CA ALA A 752 17.35 -33.43 3.55
C ALA A 752 16.30 -34.22 4.32
N LEU A 753 16.73 -35.13 5.20
CA LEU A 753 15.83 -35.91 6.06
C LEU A 753 15.06 -35.01 7.03
N ALA A 754 15.71 -34.01 7.62
CA ALA A 754 15.07 -33.06 8.53
C ALA A 754 13.96 -32.26 7.81
N TRP A 755 14.24 -31.75 6.61
CA TRP A 755 13.26 -31.02 5.81
C TRP A 755 12.09 -31.90 5.36
N HIS A 756 12.35 -33.13 4.91
CA HIS A 756 11.28 -34.05 4.55
C HIS A 756 10.39 -34.45 5.73
N ARG A 757 10.98 -34.63 6.93
CA ARG A 757 10.18 -34.88 8.15
C ARG A 757 9.31 -33.67 8.48
N MET A 758 9.88 -32.48 8.47
CA MET A 758 9.14 -31.25 8.73
C MET A 758 7.98 -31.05 7.74
N ALA A 759 8.22 -31.27 6.45
CA ALA A 759 7.17 -31.23 5.42
C ALA A 759 6.08 -32.28 5.71
N THR A 760 6.46 -33.50 6.08
CA THR A 760 5.53 -34.59 6.43
C THR A 760 4.63 -34.23 7.61
N ASP A 761 5.21 -33.60 8.64
CA ASP A 761 4.50 -33.15 9.84
C ASP A 761 3.51 -32.01 9.52
N HIS A 762 3.80 -31.21 8.49
CA HIS A 762 2.91 -30.18 7.96
C HIS A 762 1.98 -30.68 6.83
N GLY A 763 1.86 -31.99 6.66
CA GLY A 763 0.87 -32.61 5.77
C GLY A 763 1.35 -32.93 4.35
N ASP A 764 2.64 -32.78 4.03
CA ASP A 764 3.15 -33.16 2.71
C ASP A 764 2.96 -34.67 2.44
N GLU A 765 2.44 -35.00 1.25
CA GLU A 765 2.13 -36.37 0.88
C GLU A 765 3.34 -37.08 0.24
N MET A 766 4.28 -36.33 -0.32
CA MET A 766 5.40 -36.87 -1.11
C MET A 766 6.65 -37.18 -0.27
N SER A 767 6.94 -36.37 0.74
CA SER A 767 8.12 -36.51 1.61
C SER A 767 8.23 -37.87 2.29
N PRO A 768 7.16 -38.52 2.80
CA PRO A 768 7.29 -39.84 3.42
C PRO A 768 7.91 -40.88 2.48
N ARG A 769 7.62 -40.83 1.17
CA ARG A 769 8.26 -41.70 0.18
C ARG A 769 9.75 -41.42 0.05
N ASN A 770 10.15 -40.14 0.02
CA ASN A 770 11.56 -39.78 -0.05
C ASN A 770 12.31 -40.21 1.22
N ILE A 771 11.70 -40.05 2.41
CA ILE A 771 12.26 -40.54 3.67
C ILE A 771 12.47 -42.07 3.60
N GLY A 772 11.45 -42.81 3.15
CA GLY A 772 11.55 -44.26 3.00
C GLY A 772 12.70 -44.68 2.09
N HIS A 773 12.89 -43.98 0.97
CA HIS A 773 14.00 -44.23 0.07
C HIS A 773 15.37 -43.97 0.72
N MET A 774 15.51 -42.90 1.51
CA MET A 774 16.77 -42.60 2.21
C MET A 774 17.16 -43.70 3.21
N TYR A 775 16.18 -44.34 3.88
CA TYR A 775 16.40 -45.51 4.75
C TYR A 775 16.70 -46.79 3.96
N GLU A 776 16.07 -46.98 2.81
CA GLU A 776 16.28 -48.16 1.95
C GLU A 776 17.70 -48.19 1.37
N VAL A 777 18.26 -47.03 1.06
CA VAL A 777 19.60 -46.90 0.47
C VAL A 777 20.69 -46.68 1.53
N GLY A 778 20.31 -46.28 2.75
CA GLY A 778 21.25 -46.02 3.85
C GLY A 778 22.03 -44.71 3.73
N GLN A 779 21.39 -43.66 3.20
CA GLN A 779 22.04 -42.37 2.88
C GLN A 779 22.26 -41.45 4.10
N VAL A 780 21.55 -41.67 5.22
CA VAL A 780 21.59 -40.82 6.44
C VAL A 780 21.95 -41.62 7.68
N VAL A 781 21.47 -42.86 7.74
CA VAL A 781 21.64 -43.83 8.81
C VAL A 781 21.91 -45.18 8.18
N GLU A 782 22.33 -46.18 8.97
CA GLU A 782 22.47 -47.54 8.46
C GLU A 782 21.20 -48.00 7.72
N GLN A 783 21.43 -48.70 6.61
CA GLN A 783 20.38 -49.21 5.75
C GLN A 783 19.34 -49.98 6.58
N SER A 784 18.08 -49.55 6.50
CA SER A 784 16.99 -50.17 7.25
C SER A 784 15.76 -50.33 6.36
N ILE A 785 15.60 -51.53 5.81
CA ILE A 785 14.42 -51.89 5.03
C ILE A 785 13.15 -51.84 5.90
N VAL A 786 13.27 -52.12 7.20
CA VAL A 786 12.13 -52.05 8.14
C VAL A 786 11.64 -50.61 8.29
N GLU A 787 12.55 -49.64 8.50
CA GLU A 787 12.17 -48.22 8.58
C GLU A 787 11.70 -47.68 7.21
N ALA A 788 12.33 -48.11 6.12
CA ALA A 788 11.89 -47.74 4.78
C ALA A 788 10.43 -48.12 4.52
N VAL A 789 10.04 -49.37 4.85
CA VAL A 789 8.66 -49.84 4.64
C VAL A 789 7.67 -49.13 5.56
N LYS A 790 8.05 -48.73 6.78
CA LYS A 790 7.19 -47.90 7.65
C LYS A 790 6.85 -46.55 6.99
N TRP A 791 7.85 -45.86 6.44
CA TRP A 791 7.64 -44.59 5.76
C TRP A 791 6.90 -44.74 4.43
N TYR A 792 7.13 -45.84 3.70
CA TYR A 792 6.32 -46.17 2.52
C TYR A 792 4.86 -46.46 2.87
N LEU A 793 4.57 -47.07 4.02
CA LEU A 793 3.19 -47.24 4.50
C LEU A 793 2.50 -45.89 4.75
N VAL A 794 3.20 -44.95 5.40
CA VAL A 794 2.67 -43.58 5.61
C VAL A 794 2.36 -42.90 4.28
N ALA A 795 3.29 -42.96 3.31
CA ALA A 795 3.05 -42.42 1.96
C ALA A 795 1.86 -43.12 1.25
N ALA A 796 1.77 -44.45 1.36
CA ALA A 796 0.73 -45.24 0.72
C ALA A 796 -0.67 -44.95 1.28
N GLU A 797 -0.77 -44.74 2.59
CA GLU A 797 -1.99 -44.33 3.30
C GLU A 797 -2.44 -42.93 2.89
N ARG A 798 -1.49 -42.01 2.64
CA ARG A 798 -1.74 -40.67 2.10
C ARG A 798 -2.04 -40.66 0.60
N GLY A 799 -2.04 -41.82 -0.07
CA GLY A 799 -2.45 -41.93 -1.47
C GLY A 799 -1.30 -41.94 -2.49
N ASP A 800 -0.03 -41.98 -2.09
CA ASP A 800 1.07 -42.10 -3.05
C ASP A 800 1.05 -43.49 -3.73
N VAL A 801 0.65 -43.52 -5.00
CA VAL A 801 0.54 -44.73 -5.83
C VAL A 801 1.85 -45.52 -5.89
N ARG A 802 3.00 -44.83 -5.99
CA ARG A 802 4.31 -45.51 -6.06
C ARG A 802 4.63 -46.17 -4.74
N ALA A 803 4.34 -45.51 -3.62
CA ALA A 803 4.49 -46.09 -2.29
C ALA A 803 3.55 -47.29 -2.08
N GLN A 804 2.30 -47.23 -2.57
CA GLN A 804 1.37 -48.38 -2.53
C GLN A 804 1.93 -49.60 -3.28
N ILE A 805 2.60 -49.39 -4.43
CA ILE A 805 3.29 -50.45 -5.18
C ILE A 805 4.48 -50.99 -4.38
N LEU A 806 5.30 -50.12 -3.78
CA LEU A 806 6.46 -50.52 -2.97
C LEU A 806 6.04 -51.34 -1.74
N VAL A 807 4.99 -50.91 -1.03
CA VAL A 807 4.40 -51.61 0.11
C VAL A 807 3.83 -52.97 -0.31
N SER A 808 3.11 -53.02 -1.44
CA SER A 808 2.59 -54.28 -1.99
C SER A 808 3.71 -55.30 -2.24
N LYS A 809 4.81 -54.86 -2.85
CA LYS A 809 5.99 -55.69 -3.08
C LYS A 809 6.67 -56.13 -1.78
N ALA A 810 6.80 -55.23 -0.80
CA ALA A 810 7.38 -55.56 0.51
C ALA A 810 6.61 -56.67 1.23
N PHE A 811 5.27 -56.63 1.23
CA PHE A 811 4.42 -57.69 1.79
C PHE A 811 4.44 -59.00 0.99
N PHE A 812 4.58 -58.93 -0.33
CA PHE A 812 4.69 -60.11 -1.19
C PHE A 812 6.02 -60.86 -0.95
N ASP A 813 7.13 -60.12 -0.90
CA ASP A 813 8.47 -60.66 -0.72
C ASP A 813 8.82 -60.96 0.75
N GLY A 814 8.12 -60.34 1.71
CA GLY A 814 8.45 -60.41 3.14
C GLY A 814 9.69 -59.61 3.53
N ARG A 815 10.01 -58.52 2.80
CA ARG A 815 11.17 -57.66 3.05
C ARG A 815 10.78 -56.50 3.95
N GLY A 816 11.41 -56.36 5.11
CA GLY A 816 11.12 -55.30 6.09
C GLY A 816 9.79 -55.45 6.84
N VAL A 817 8.89 -56.33 6.38
CA VAL A 817 7.61 -56.69 6.99
C VAL A 817 7.35 -58.18 6.85
N LYS A 818 6.49 -58.74 7.71
CA LYS A 818 6.08 -60.15 7.62
C LYS A 818 5.33 -60.39 6.31
N LYS A 819 5.73 -61.42 5.56
CA LYS A 819 5.06 -61.82 4.31
C LYS A 819 3.56 -61.99 4.51
N ASN A 820 2.75 -61.28 3.72
CA ASN A 820 1.29 -61.28 3.81
C ASN A 820 0.67 -61.02 2.42
N MET A 821 0.17 -62.08 1.78
CA MET A 821 -0.40 -61.98 0.43
C MET A 821 -1.70 -61.17 0.38
N ALA A 822 -2.49 -61.14 1.45
CA ALA A 822 -3.74 -60.39 1.49
C ALA A 822 -3.49 -58.87 1.48
N GLU A 823 -2.55 -58.41 2.32
CA GLU A 823 -2.13 -56.99 2.33
C GLU A 823 -1.41 -56.61 1.03
N ALA A 824 -0.57 -57.49 0.47
CA ALA A 824 0.05 -57.26 -0.82
C ALA A 824 -0.98 -57.02 -1.94
N SER A 825 -2.03 -57.84 -2.01
CA SER A 825 -3.11 -57.71 -2.99
C SER A 825 -4.03 -56.50 -2.72
N LYS A 826 -4.21 -56.10 -1.46
CA LYS A 826 -4.97 -54.89 -1.09
C LYS A 826 -4.29 -53.62 -1.59
N TRP A 827 -3.00 -53.45 -1.31
CA TRP A 827 -2.25 -52.28 -1.77
C TRP A 827 -2.09 -52.24 -3.29
N ARG A 828 -1.90 -53.41 -3.94
CA ARG A 828 -1.89 -53.50 -5.40
C ARG A 828 -3.22 -53.06 -6.02
N ARG A 829 -4.37 -53.44 -5.43
CA ARG A 829 -5.69 -53.02 -5.92
C ARG A 829 -5.91 -51.52 -5.76
N LYS A 830 -5.58 -50.95 -4.59
CA LYS A 830 -5.65 -49.49 -4.38
C LYS A 830 -4.84 -48.71 -5.41
N ALA A 831 -3.61 -49.16 -5.69
CA ALA A 831 -2.76 -48.54 -6.71
C ALA A 831 -3.38 -48.66 -8.11
N ALA A 832 -3.90 -49.85 -8.45
CA ALA A 832 -4.52 -50.10 -9.74
C ALA A 832 -5.78 -49.24 -9.95
N GLU A 833 -6.65 -49.11 -8.95
CA GLU A 833 -7.85 -48.26 -9.00
C GLU A 833 -7.50 -46.79 -9.29
N GLN A 834 -6.41 -46.27 -8.72
CA GLN A 834 -5.96 -44.90 -8.97
C GLN A 834 -5.30 -44.72 -10.35
N ILE A 835 -4.58 -45.74 -10.83
CA ILE A 835 -3.97 -45.73 -12.17
C ILE A 835 -5.04 -45.81 -13.27
N ASP A 836 -6.06 -46.65 -13.09
CA ASP A 836 -7.12 -46.86 -14.09
C ASP A 836 -8.02 -45.61 -14.23
N VAL A 837 -8.26 -44.89 -13.12
CA VAL A 837 -8.96 -43.60 -13.15
C VAL A 837 -8.16 -42.51 -13.87
N GLY A 838 -6.82 -42.58 -13.83
CA GLY A 838 -5.93 -41.67 -14.56
C GLY A 838 -5.71 -42.01 -16.03
N ALA A 839 -6.11 -43.20 -16.49
CA ALA A 839 -6.10 -43.60 -17.90
C ALA A 839 -7.46 -43.32 -18.60
N GLN A 840 -8.51 -43.03 -17.83
CA GLN A 840 -9.85 -42.64 -18.30
C GLN A 840 -10.11 -41.12 -18.26
N LEU A 841 -9.23 -40.35 -17.61
CA LEU A 841 -9.13 -38.88 -17.71
C LEU A 841 -8.08 -38.54 -18.76
#